data_AF-A0A520MBH9-F1
#
_entry.id   AF-A0A520MBH9-F1
#
_cell.length_a   1.000
_cell.length_b   1.000
_cell.length_c   1.000
_cell.angle_alpha   90.00
_cell.angle_beta   90.00
_cell.angle_gamma   90.00
#
_symmetry.space_group_name_H-M   'P 1'
#
loop_
_entity.id
_entity.type
_entity.pdbx_description
1 polymer ?
#
loop_
_entity_poly.entity_id
_entity_poly.type
_entity_poly.pdbx_seq_one_letter_code
_entity_poly.pdbx_strand_id
1 'polypeptide(L)'
;MFLLKNIIKITFNCFFLSHLLSNVEAQTWGKDIGYNALIEELKEAPEININSIIYIRAEENGWRYRKGISEASEPLDLWTTSDFNEDATWQIGQTPIGYGDNDDNTILNDMRGPSVNGSEPYTCIYLRKEFLVDSIDVPSRLLLRAYVDDGAIIWINGIEVARFHMDEGTKTYDSTAQIHEAEWESIIIGKANQLLTGGKNIIAIQAFNQNISSSDFSIDIELSPCPFRVSLIEATGSDDNFLPETSPDNNPPIEYSFNGSGPFERNYFRIKSINESLTYDSSEHALAVGKRFFSNESIVPWVPLVDIYSAGQWVYEDYLRTGTNFPPKTEESFVQNHSWISYGYNNETDPSEVDNIISIHNEAVRRFDYAILRDQFIACVGLNNGAGTTVPSILASSYNAISVGNTNGSHSRGQTVSGIDIGTGNIKHDGPGRTKPDVVANDDSTSACTPQVSSAVTFLIGIAQAKNERNAVIPEVMKALIMAGASKKEFTNWSRNKELPIDPVLGAGKINVQNSYHILIAGEQEPGNFSNNYGWDSGSIDESGKVSYSIKLEEDVNEASFSLNWNRVIRSAEWLDGNPYNESIADMKLELYRKKDNSLILYDSSDSKLDNLEHLYLRGLDRGEYLLIVSSDTAINYGLAWRAENGPVPDIDLFSNDEVLDFYFSNLIPGKAFSLEKSKNLKDWASIHSFTAVEINQTFSELIETKKSKSFYRLNWDPAN
;
A
#
# COMPACT_ATOMS: atom_id res chain seq x y z
N MET A 1 -4.02 -38.46 -2.23
CA MET A 1 -5.24 -38.90 -2.95
C MET A 1 -6.45 -38.86 -2.01
N PHE A 2 -6.98 -37.66 -1.73
CA PHE A 2 -8.25 -37.47 -1.01
C PHE A 2 -8.83 -36.12 -1.43
N LEU A 3 -10.04 -36.18 -2.02
CA LEU A 3 -11.00 -35.08 -2.27
C LEU A 3 -10.42 -33.78 -2.83
N LEU A 4 -10.10 -33.77 -4.13
CA LEU A 4 -10.39 -32.58 -4.94
C LEU A 4 -11.87 -32.26 -4.68
N LYS A 5 -12.17 -31.19 -3.92
CA LYS A 5 -13.43 -30.47 -4.16
C LYS A 5 -13.45 -30.28 -5.67
N ASN A 6 -14.52 -30.71 -6.33
CA ASN A 6 -14.78 -30.33 -7.71
C ASN A 6 -14.79 -28.80 -7.72
N ILE A 7 -13.61 -28.20 -7.94
CA ILE A 7 -13.47 -26.81 -8.33
C ILE A 7 -14.18 -26.84 -9.67
N ILE A 8 -15.48 -26.53 -9.62
CA ILE A 8 -16.17 -25.96 -10.76
C ILE A 8 -15.19 -24.87 -11.16
N LYS A 9 -14.52 -25.04 -12.31
CA LYS A 9 -13.97 -23.91 -13.06
C LYS A 9 -15.20 -23.06 -13.30
N ILE A 10 -15.53 -22.20 -12.33
CA ILE A 10 -16.55 -21.19 -12.48
C ILE A 10 -15.93 -20.35 -13.57
N THR A 11 -16.44 -20.54 -14.78
CA THR A 11 -16.00 -19.84 -15.98
C THR A 11 -16.03 -18.36 -15.60
N PHE A 12 -14.85 -17.78 -15.35
CA PHE A 12 -14.76 -16.37 -15.06
C PHE A 12 -15.21 -15.69 -16.35
N ASN A 13 -16.43 -15.19 -16.36
CA ASN A 13 -16.75 -14.07 -17.22
C ASN A 13 -16.05 -12.86 -16.58
N CYS A 14 -14.71 -12.86 -16.63
CA CYS A 14 -13.92 -11.64 -16.53
C CYS A 14 -14.49 -10.73 -17.61
N PHE A 15 -15.18 -9.67 -17.19
CA PHE A 15 -15.64 -8.69 -18.15
C PHE A 15 -14.47 -7.75 -18.43
N PHE A 16 -14.12 -7.64 -19.71
CA PHE A 16 -13.38 -6.48 -20.19
C PHE A 16 -14.13 -5.21 -19.76
N LEU A 17 -13.37 -4.22 -19.34
CA LEU A 17 -13.86 -2.84 -19.29
C LEU A 17 -13.98 -2.36 -20.74
N SER A 18 -15.01 -2.84 -21.46
CA SER A 18 -15.17 -2.60 -22.89
C SER A 18 -15.59 -1.15 -23.16
N HIS A 19 -14.59 -0.28 -23.28
CA HIS A 19 -14.62 0.85 -24.19
C HIS A 19 -13.41 0.72 -25.12
N LEU A 20 -13.60 0.98 -26.42
CA LEU A 20 -12.52 1.09 -27.40
C LEU A 20 -11.55 2.17 -26.93
N LEU A 21 -10.49 1.78 -26.22
CA LEU A 21 -9.44 2.69 -25.80
C LEU A 21 -8.74 3.20 -27.06
N SER A 22 -8.86 4.50 -27.33
CA SER A 22 -8.24 5.07 -28.53
C SER A 22 -6.71 5.07 -28.37
N ASN A 23 -6.00 4.67 -29.43
CA ASN A 23 -4.54 4.49 -29.45
C ASN A 23 -3.71 5.80 -29.40
N VAL A 24 -4.32 6.97 -29.12
CA VAL A 24 -3.70 8.26 -29.45
C VAL A 24 -3.20 9.08 -28.24
N GLU A 25 -3.45 8.69 -26.97
CA GLU A 25 -3.42 9.71 -25.90
C GLU A 25 -2.70 9.38 -24.57
N ALA A 26 -2.00 8.26 -24.40
CA ALA A 26 -1.47 7.89 -23.07
C ALA A 26 -0.55 8.96 -22.43
N GLN A 27 0.20 9.70 -23.26
CA GLN A 27 1.10 10.77 -22.78
C GLN A 27 0.38 12.03 -22.26
N THR A 28 -0.88 12.29 -22.64
CA THR A 28 -1.63 13.47 -22.18
C THR A 28 -2.29 13.20 -20.83
N TRP A 29 -2.84 12.00 -20.66
CA TRP A 29 -3.71 11.67 -19.52
C TRP A 29 -2.94 11.39 -18.22
N GLY A 30 -1.81 10.66 -18.30
CA GLY A 30 -0.90 10.52 -17.14
C GLY A 30 -0.34 11.85 -16.64
N LYS A 31 -0.51 12.95 -17.39
CA LYS A 31 -0.05 14.29 -17.02
C LYS A 31 -1.14 15.19 -16.41
N ASP A 32 -2.42 14.81 -16.47
CA ASP A 32 -3.57 15.54 -15.89
C ASP A 32 -3.75 15.33 -14.37
N ILE A 33 -2.80 14.63 -13.76
CA ILE A 33 -2.73 14.36 -12.32
C ILE A 33 -1.76 15.31 -11.60
N GLY A 34 -1.55 16.53 -12.12
CA GLY A 34 -0.60 17.51 -11.55
C GLY A 34 0.86 17.30 -11.92
N TYR A 35 1.19 16.26 -12.69
CA TYR A 35 2.58 15.98 -13.10
C TYR A 35 3.21 17.11 -13.91
N ASN A 36 2.46 17.71 -14.85
CA ASN A 36 2.98 18.83 -15.64
C ASN A 36 3.38 20.04 -14.77
N ALA A 37 2.54 20.38 -13.78
CA ALA A 37 2.82 21.46 -12.86
C ALA A 37 4.04 21.14 -11.98
N LEU A 38 4.18 19.88 -11.54
CA LEU A 38 5.36 19.42 -10.82
C LEU A 38 6.63 19.53 -11.67
N ILE A 39 6.61 19.10 -12.93
CA ILE A 39 7.77 19.21 -13.81
C ILE A 39 8.10 20.66 -14.14
N GLU A 40 7.09 21.53 -14.27
CA GLU A 40 7.31 22.97 -14.43
C GLU A 40 8.00 23.57 -13.20
N GLU A 41 7.58 23.18 -11.99
CA GLU A 41 8.21 23.57 -10.73
C GLU A 41 9.65 23.08 -10.61
N LEU A 42 9.89 21.79 -10.88
CA LEU A 42 11.20 21.14 -10.76
C LEU A 42 12.16 21.47 -11.90
N LYS A 43 11.64 21.95 -13.04
CA LYS A 43 12.33 22.18 -14.32
C LYS A 43 12.83 20.91 -15.04
N GLU A 44 12.92 19.79 -14.35
CA GLU A 44 13.26 18.48 -14.90
C GLU A 44 12.63 17.34 -14.09
N ALA A 45 12.57 16.14 -14.68
CA ALA A 45 12.11 14.95 -13.97
C ALA A 45 13.18 14.51 -12.95
N PRO A 46 12.79 14.10 -11.74
CA PRO A 46 13.74 13.59 -10.75
C PRO A 46 14.54 12.40 -11.27
N GLU A 47 15.84 12.38 -11.00
CA GLU A 47 16.68 11.23 -11.26
C GLU A 47 16.42 10.14 -10.21
N ILE A 48 16.00 8.95 -10.65
CA ILE A 48 15.64 7.82 -9.79
C ILE A 48 16.63 6.70 -10.04
N ASN A 49 17.40 6.35 -9.01
CA ASN A 49 18.41 5.30 -9.06
C ASN A 49 17.74 3.93 -8.87
N ILE A 50 17.87 3.07 -9.88
CA ILE A 50 17.28 1.73 -9.95
C ILE A 50 18.34 0.61 -10.02
N ASN A 51 19.58 0.92 -9.62
CA ASN A 51 20.68 -0.04 -9.72
C ASN A 51 20.44 -1.28 -8.85
N SER A 52 20.75 -2.45 -9.40
CA SER A 52 20.70 -3.71 -8.63
C SER A 52 21.92 -3.82 -7.73
N ILE A 53 21.67 -3.99 -6.44
CA ILE A 53 22.67 -4.26 -5.41
C ILE A 53 22.47 -5.70 -4.96
N ILE A 54 23.55 -6.44 -4.75
CA ILE A 54 23.50 -7.76 -4.11
C ILE A 54 24.40 -7.68 -2.89
N TYR A 55 23.83 -7.89 -1.70
CA TYR A 55 24.56 -7.88 -0.44
C TYR A 55 25.26 -9.21 -0.19
N ILE A 56 24.57 -10.31 -0.50
CA ILE A 56 25.09 -11.68 -0.41
C ILE A 56 24.65 -12.41 -1.66
N ARG A 57 25.60 -12.99 -2.40
CA ARG A 57 25.35 -13.77 -3.61
C ARG A 57 25.10 -15.24 -3.26
N ALA A 58 24.34 -15.92 -4.10
CA ALA A 58 24.35 -17.38 -4.12
C ALA A 58 25.78 -17.90 -4.29
N GLU A 59 26.04 -19.03 -3.67
CA GLU A 59 27.33 -19.71 -3.62
C GLU A 59 28.50 -18.88 -3.07
N GLU A 60 28.21 -17.85 -2.26
CA GLU A 60 29.25 -16.93 -1.81
C GLU A 60 30.21 -17.60 -0.81
N ASN A 61 31.50 -17.27 -0.91
CA ASN A 61 32.52 -17.76 0.01
C ASN A 61 32.60 -16.88 1.29
N GLY A 62 33.29 -17.37 2.32
CA GLY A 62 33.59 -16.62 3.52
C GLY A 62 32.49 -16.67 4.59
N TRP A 63 31.51 -17.56 4.44
CA TRP A 63 30.57 -17.88 5.51
C TRP A 63 31.32 -18.46 6.70
N ARG A 64 30.91 -18.06 7.89
CA ARG A 64 31.35 -18.67 9.14
C ARG A 64 30.32 -19.71 9.52
N TYR A 65 30.70 -20.98 9.60
CA TYR A 65 29.77 -22.03 9.99
C TYR A 65 30.27 -22.82 11.19
N ARG A 66 29.35 -23.30 12.01
CA ARG A 66 29.61 -24.13 13.19
C ARG A 66 28.65 -25.31 13.20
N LYS A 67 29.17 -26.50 13.50
CA LYS A 67 28.37 -27.73 13.64
C LYS A 67 27.50 -27.69 14.90
N GLY A 68 26.24 -28.12 14.79
CA GLY A 68 25.27 -28.19 15.89
C GLY A 68 25.50 -29.37 16.82
N ILE A 69 26.67 -29.46 17.45
CA ILE A 69 26.97 -30.47 18.50
C ILE A 69 26.80 -29.91 19.92
N SER A 70 26.48 -28.62 20.02
CA SER A 70 26.21 -27.84 21.22
C SER A 70 25.70 -26.46 20.81
N GLU A 71 25.15 -25.71 21.75
CA GLU A 71 24.62 -24.37 21.50
C GLU A 71 25.67 -23.39 21.00
N ALA A 72 25.27 -22.56 20.02
CA ALA A 72 26.13 -21.59 19.37
C ALA A 72 26.67 -20.50 20.33
N SER A 73 25.90 -20.17 21.37
CA SER A 73 26.27 -19.23 22.42
C SER A 73 25.44 -19.43 23.69
N GLU A 74 25.82 -18.72 24.75
CA GLU A 74 25.02 -18.55 25.98
C GLU A 74 24.95 -17.04 26.31
N PRO A 75 23.76 -16.40 26.30
CA PRO A 75 22.43 -16.94 25.96
C PRO A 75 22.32 -17.50 24.53
N LEU A 76 21.31 -18.35 24.28
CA LEU A 76 21.04 -19.01 22.99
C LEU A 76 20.97 -18.03 21.80
N ASP A 77 20.53 -16.82 22.09
CA ASP A 77 20.48 -15.60 21.29
C ASP A 77 21.72 -15.12 20.56
N LEU A 78 22.79 -15.14 21.34
CA LEU A 78 23.79 -14.08 21.29
C LEU A 78 24.59 -14.16 20.00
N TRP A 79 24.81 -15.39 19.51
CA TRP A 79 25.46 -15.68 18.24
C TRP A 79 24.71 -15.16 17.02
N THR A 80 23.49 -14.65 17.13
CA THR A 80 22.78 -14.03 15.98
C THR A 80 23.09 -12.54 15.83
N THR A 81 23.70 -11.93 16.85
CA THR A 81 23.98 -10.49 16.91
C THR A 81 25.30 -10.10 16.22
N SER A 82 25.44 -8.83 15.85
CA SER A 82 26.63 -8.30 15.15
C SER A 82 27.90 -8.33 16.00
N ASP A 83 27.76 -8.24 17.32
CA ASP A 83 28.87 -8.09 18.27
C ASP A 83 29.41 -9.43 18.78
N PHE A 84 28.80 -10.54 18.36
CA PHE A 84 29.24 -11.87 18.74
C PHE A 84 30.63 -12.20 18.17
N ASN A 85 31.51 -12.65 19.06
CA ASN A 85 32.85 -13.09 18.70
C ASN A 85 32.88 -14.59 18.48
N GLU A 86 33.17 -14.99 17.25
CA GLU A 86 33.38 -16.38 16.86
C GLU A 86 34.63 -16.94 17.54
N ASP A 87 34.51 -18.13 18.12
CA ASP A 87 35.65 -18.88 18.67
C ASP A 87 36.22 -19.89 17.65
N ALA A 88 37.13 -20.75 18.08
CA ALA A 88 37.79 -21.73 17.22
C ALA A 88 36.85 -22.84 16.69
N THR A 89 35.60 -22.92 17.16
CA THR A 89 34.61 -23.89 16.66
C THR A 89 33.96 -23.43 15.34
N TRP A 90 34.08 -22.15 15.00
CA TRP A 90 33.59 -21.59 13.74
C TRP A 90 34.63 -21.77 12.63
N GLN A 91 34.19 -22.38 11.54
CA GLN A 91 34.98 -22.69 10.35
C GLN A 91 34.57 -21.76 9.20
N ILE A 92 35.38 -21.69 8.15
CA ILE A 92 35.08 -20.91 6.95
C ILE A 92 34.59 -21.85 5.86
N GLY A 93 33.46 -21.54 5.25
CA GLY A 93 32.87 -22.28 4.14
C GLY A 93 32.40 -21.38 3.01
N GLN A 94 32.11 -22.02 1.89
CA GLN A 94 31.40 -21.47 0.74
C GLN A 94 30.06 -22.22 0.61
N THR A 95 28.96 -21.49 0.51
CA THR A 95 27.65 -22.09 0.22
C THR A 95 27.59 -22.60 -1.23
N PRO A 96 26.70 -23.55 -1.59
CA PRO A 96 25.87 -24.36 -0.70
C PRO A 96 26.75 -25.19 0.25
N ILE A 97 26.34 -25.26 1.51
CA ILE A 97 26.99 -26.10 2.53
C ILE A 97 26.07 -27.28 2.79
N GLY A 98 26.57 -28.50 2.58
CA GLY A 98 25.69 -29.65 2.56
C GLY A 98 26.32 -31.02 2.40
N TYR A 99 25.49 -32.01 2.10
CA TYR A 99 25.89 -33.32 1.59
C TYR A 99 24.72 -34.00 0.84
N GLY A 100 25.03 -34.97 -0.04
CA GLY A 100 24.06 -35.95 -0.54
C GLY A 100 23.82 -35.92 -2.05
N ASP A 101 24.02 -34.76 -2.69
CA ASP A 101 23.72 -34.45 -4.09
C ASP A 101 24.98 -34.23 -4.97
N ASN A 102 26.13 -33.92 -4.36
CA ASN A 102 27.42 -33.62 -4.99
C ASN A 102 27.50 -32.25 -5.70
N ASP A 103 26.67 -31.29 -5.33
CA ASP A 103 26.76 -29.91 -5.82
C ASP A 103 27.10 -28.88 -4.72
N ASP A 104 27.30 -29.34 -3.47
CA ASP A 104 27.81 -28.51 -2.38
C ASP A 104 29.28 -28.08 -2.52
N ASN A 105 29.54 -26.79 -2.27
CA ASN A 105 30.89 -26.24 -2.23
C ASN A 105 31.61 -26.57 -0.90
N THR A 106 30.86 -26.70 0.20
CA THR A 106 31.41 -27.15 1.50
C THR A 106 30.71 -28.41 1.98
N ILE A 107 31.42 -29.54 1.95
CA ILE A 107 30.84 -30.87 2.23
C ILE A 107 30.90 -31.23 3.72
N LEU A 108 29.74 -31.52 4.31
CA LEU A 108 29.56 -31.99 5.70
C LEU A 108 29.58 -33.52 5.80
N ASN A 109 30.79 -34.10 5.87
CA ASN A 109 30.98 -35.56 5.86
C ASN A 109 30.54 -36.29 7.16
N ASP A 110 30.28 -35.57 8.25
CA ASP A 110 30.01 -36.12 9.58
C ASP A 110 28.68 -35.68 10.20
N MET A 111 27.80 -35.04 9.41
CA MET A 111 26.47 -34.65 9.89
C MET A 111 25.55 -35.86 10.13
N ARG A 112 25.71 -36.92 9.34
CA ARG A 112 24.95 -38.18 9.45
C ARG A 112 25.85 -39.40 9.75
N GLY A 113 25.23 -40.48 10.20
CA GLY A 113 25.88 -41.78 10.38
C GLY A 113 26.50 -41.98 11.77
N PRO A 114 27.32 -43.04 11.97
CA PRO A 114 27.99 -43.25 13.26
C PRO A 114 29.03 -42.15 13.50
N SER A 115 29.42 -41.92 14.76
CA SER A 115 30.50 -40.97 15.07
C SER A 115 31.75 -41.25 14.22
N VAL A 116 32.23 -40.21 13.53
CA VAL A 116 33.43 -40.26 12.68
C VAL A 116 34.51 -39.39 13.32
N ASN A 117 35.68 -39.97 13.57
CA ASN A 117 36.84 -39.26 14.15
C ASN A 117 36.53 -38.52 15.49
N GLY A 118 35.58 -39.03 16.28
CA GLY A 118 35.18 -38.42 17.56
C GLY A 118 34.21 -37.25 17.44
N SER A 119 33.71 -36.95 16.23
CA SER A 119 32.58 -36.05 15.99
C SER A 119 31.29 -36.86 16.08
N GLU A 120 30.37 -36.48 16.96
CA GLU A 120 29.01 -37.05 16.97
C GLU A 120 28.20 -36.44 15.81
N PRO A 121 27.28 -37.20 15.19
CA PRO A 121 26.40 -36.66 14.18
C PRO A 121 25.49 -35.57 14.79
N TYR A 122 24.94 -34.70 13.96
CA TYR A 122 24.14 -33.55 14.40
C TYR A 122 23.01 -33.24 13.43
N THR A 123 21.96 -32.57 13.90
CA THR A 123 20.78 -32.24 13.08
C THR A 123 20.80 -30.82 12.53
N CYS A 124 21.72 -29.95 12.95
CA CYS A 124 21.76 -28.58 12.47
C CYS A 124 23.18 -28.04 12.29
N ILE A 125 23.31 -26.96 11.52
CA ILE A 125 24.48 -26.09 11.52
C ILE A 125 24.07 -24.63 11.78
N TYR A 126 24.99 -23.87 12.34
CA TYR A 126 24.88 -22.42 12.48
C TYR A 126 25.75 -21.75 11.42
N LEU A 127 25.24 -20.72 10.74
CA LEU A 127 25.98 -19.93 9.77
C LEU A 127 25.90 -18.45 10.12
N ARG A 128 26.97 -17.70 9.82
CA ARG A 128 27.08 -16.25 9.96
C ARG A 128 27.79 -15.66 8.74
N LYS A 129 27.30 -14.54 8.25
CA LYS A 129 27.94 -13.78 7.17
C LYS A 129 27.77 -12.29 7.39
N GLU A 130 28.89 -11.59 7.32
CA GLU A 130 28.91 -10.13 7.32
C GLU A 130 28.61 -9.61 5.91
N PHE A 131 27.78 -8.57 5.84
CA PHE A 131 27.55 -7.81 4.61
C PHE A 131 27.52 -6.31 4.90
N LEU A 132 27.80 -5.51 3.87
CA LEU A 132 27.88 -4.06 3.95
C LEU A 132 26.68 -3.42 3.24
N VAL A 133 26.06 -2.46 3.91
CA VAL A 133 24.99 -1.61 3.38
C VAL A 133 25.50 -0.18 3.38
N ASP A 134 25.34 0.56 2.29
CA ASP A 134 25.69 1.98 2.29
C ASP A 134 24.74 2.75 3.22
N SER A 135 25.29 3.59 4.09
CA SER A 135 24.53 4.44 5.01
C SER A 135 23.46 5.31 4.32
N ILE A 136 23.73 5.74 3.08
CA ILE A 136 22.80 6.55 2.31
C ILE A 136 21.80 5.72 1.49
N ASP A 137 21.96 4.40 1.45
CA ASP A 137 21.20 3.50 0.57
C ASP A 137 20.74 2.22 1.32
N VAL A 138 20.20 2.41 2.52
CA VAL A 138 19.54 1.31 3.24
C VAL A 138 18.15 1.12 2.63
N PRO A 139 17.82 -0.07 2.13
CA PRO A 139 16.56 -0.32 1.45
C PRO A 139 15.40 -0.42 2.44
N SER A 140 14.19 -0.14 1.96
CA SER A 140 12.95 -0.36 2.71
C SER A 140 12.47 -1.82 2.67
N ARG A 141 12.83 -2.56 1.62
CA ARG A 141 12.48 -3.97 1.40
C ARG A 141 13.70 -4.75 0.94
N LEU A 142 13.96 -5.89 1.57
CA LEU A 142 14.96 -6.86 1.11
C LEU A 142 14.26 -8.05 0.45
N LEU A 143 14.86 -8.57 -0.60
CA LEU A 143 14.58 -9.89 -1.14
C LEU A 143 15.59 -10.88 -0.55
N LEU A 144 15.11 -11.77 0.30
CA LEU A 144 15.88 -12.91 0.81
C LEU A 144 15.44 -14.15 0.04
N ARG A 145 16.41 -14.82 -0.60
CA ARG A 145 16.21 -16.12 -1.23
C ARG A 145 17.01 -17.15 -0.46
N ALA A 146 16.38 -18.27 -0.12
CA ALA A 146 17.03 -19.39 0.56
C ALA A 146 16.86 -20.66 -0.25
N TYR A 147 17.97 -21.31 -0.57
CA TYR A 147 17.97 -22.71 -1.03
C TYR A 147 18.04 -23.58 0.20
N VAL A 148 16.95 -24.23 0.57
CA VAL A 148 16.82 -24.89 1.88
C VAL A 148 16.29 -26.31 1.73
N ASP A 149 17.11 -27.27 2.18
CA ASP A 149 16.69 -28.65 2.44
C ASP A 149 16.17 -28.78 3.87
N ASP A 150 15.04 -29.46 4.04
CA ASP A 150 14.28 -29.55 5.29
C ASP A 150 13.88 -28.19 5.90
N GLY A 151 14.73 -27.46 6.66
CA GLY A 151 14.30 -26.19 7.27
C GLY A 151 15.39 -25.27 7.80
N ALA A 152 15.04 -23.99 8.01
CA ALA A 152 15.97 -22.97 8.50
C ALA A 152 15.27 -21.84 9.27
N ILE A 153 16.02 -21.20 10.17
CA ILE A 153 15.64 -19.92 10.80
C ILE A 153 16.75 -18.92 10.53
N ILE A 154 16.37 -17.70 10.16
CA ILE A 154 17.28 -16.66 9.68
C ILE A 154 17.07 -15.38 10.50
N TRP A 155 18.18 -14.80 10.92
CA TRP A 155 18.24 -13.55 11.66
C TRP A 155 19.10 -12.52 10.93
N ILE A 156 18.71 -11.25 11.03
CA ILE A 156 19.55 -10.11 10.65
C ILE A 156 19.75 -9.24 11.89
N ASN A 157 21.02 -8.99 12.24
CA ASN A 157 21.39 -8.22 13.44
C ASN A 157 20.68 -8.67 14.73
N GLY A 158 20.41 -9.96 14.86
CA GLY A 158 19.74 -10.57 16.02
C GLY A 158 18.21 -10.57 15.99
N ILE A 159 17.59 -10.01 14.95
CA ILE A 159 16.13 -10.05 14.79
C ILE A 159 15.78 -11.19 13.81
N GLU A 160 14.87 -12.08 14.19
CA GLU A 160 14.39 -13.15 13.32
C GLU A 160 13.60 -12.53 12.16
N VAL A 161 14.00 -12.85 10.92
CA VAL A 161 13.40 -12.29 9.70
C VAL A 161 12.72 -13.33 8.82
N ALA A 162 13.09 -14.60 8.96
CA ALA A 162 12.48 -15.69 8.19
C ALA A 162 12.58 -17.03 8.92
N ARG A 163 11.60 -17.89 8.66
CA ARG A 163 11.49 -19.25 9.17
C ARG A 163 10.91 -20.14 8.09
N PHE A 164 11.67 -21.14 7.66
CA PHE A 164 11.32 -22.11 6.62
C PHE A 164 11.13 -23.47 7.26
N HIS A 165 9.94 -24.09 7.09
CA HIS A 165 9.62 -25.47 7.50
C HIS A 165 9.99 -25.83 8.94
N MET A 166 9.88 -24.84 9.84
CA MET A 166 10.17 -24.98 11.26
C MET A 166 8.95 -24.51 12.06
N ASP A 167 8.56 -25.30 13.06
CA ASP A 167 7.49 -24.87 13.98
C ASP A 167 7.92 -23.64 14.79
N GLU A 168 6.96 -22.88 15.32
CA GLU A 168 7.22 -21.74 16.20
C GLU A 168 8.05 -22.09 17.45
N GLY A 169 8.54 -21.05 18.11
CA GLY A 169 9.31 -21.16 19.36
C GLY A 169 10.82 -21.25 19.18
N THR A 170 11.52 -21.12 20.30
CA THR A 170 12.99 -21.23 20.40
C THR A 170 13.46 -22.63 20.05
N LYS A 171 14.52 -22.72 19.25
CA LYS A 171 15.15 -23.99 18.84
C LYS A 171 16.53 -24.12 19.45
N THR A 172 16.89 -25.35 19.79
CA THR A 172 18.17 -25.79 20.34
C THR A 172 18.98 -26.51 19.26
N TYR A 173 20.24 -26.82 19.54
CA TYR A 173 21.13 -27.51 18.58
C TYR A 173 20.63 -28.90 18.15
N ASP A 174 19.78 -29.56 18.96
CA ASP A 174 19.21 -30.89 18.73
C ASP A 174 17.76 -30.87 18.20
N SER A 175 17.24 -29.69 17.88
CA SER A 175 15.95 -29.54 17.20
C SER A 175 16.00 -30.06 15.76
N THR A 176 14.82 -30.28 15.17
CA THR A 176 14.65 -30.81 13.80
C THR A 176 13.59 -30.04 13.03
N ALA A 177 13.70 -30.07 11.70
CA ALA A 177 12.74 -29.47 10.77
C ALA A 177 11.62 -30.42 10.36
N GLN A 178 10.63 -29.87 9.64
CA GLN A 178 9.69 -30.65 8.84
C GLN A 178 10.41 -31.16 7.56
N ILE A 179 9.91 -32.25 6.97
CA ILE A 179 10.47 -32.79 5.73
C ILE A 179 10.20 -31.84 4.57
N HIS A 180 11.26 -31.46 3.84
CA HIS A 180 11.18 -30.62 2.66
C HIS A 180 12.37 -30.93 1.74
N GLU A 181 12.17 -30.88 0.42
CA GLU A 181 13.26 -31.09 -0.54
C GLU A 181 13.88 -29.74 -0.89
N ALA A 182 15.19 -29.73 -1.14
CA ALA A 182 15.91 -28.49 -1.46
C ALA A 182 15.30 -27.73 -2.66
N GLU A 183 14.79 -26.53 -2.41
CA GLU A 183 14.38 -25.58 -3.45
C GLU A 183 14.67 -24.13 -3.04
N TRP A 184 14.70 -23.23 -4.03
CA TRP A 184 14.83 -21.79 -3.79
C TRP A 184 13.49 -21.19 -3.39
N GLU A 185 13.41 -20.70 -2.16
CA GLU A 185 12.25 -19.99 -1.64
C GLU A 185 12.57 -18.50 -1.43
N SER A 186 11.61 -17.62 -1.76
CA SER A 186 11.76 -16.17 -1.65
C SER A 186 10.84 -15.59 -0.58
N ILE A 187 11.36 -14.68 0.23
CA ILE A 187 10.60 -13.86 1.17
C ILE A 187 10.96 -12.38 1.01
N ILE A 188 9.96 -11.51 1.15
CA ILE A 188 10.20 -10.07 1.30
C ILE A 188 10.32 -9.75 2.78
N ILE A 189 11.45 -9.16 3.16
CA ILE A 189 11.63 -8.57 4.48
C ILE A 189 11.30 -7.07 4.34
N GLY A 190 10.08 -6.72 4.72
CA GLY A 190 9.62 -5.33 4.78
C GLY A 190 10.23 -4.54 5.94
N LYS A 191 10.12 -3.21 5.90
CA LYS A 191 10.65 -2.29 6.92
C LYS A 191 12.14 -2.55 7.22
N ALA A 192 12.91 -2.94 6.21
CA ALA A 192 14.30 -3.34 6.35
C ALA A 192 15.20 -2.20 6.89
N ASN A 193 14.78 -0.95 6.72
CA ASN A 193 15.41 0.22 7.30
C ASN A 193 15.34 0.30 8.83
N GLN A 194 14.46 -0.48 9.46
CA GLN A 194 14.39 -0.65 10.92
C GLN A 194 15.28 -1.80 11.41
N LEU A 195 15.70 -2.70 10.51
CA LEU A 195 16.51 -3.88 10.80
C LEU A 195 18.00 -3.67 10.50
N LEU A 196 18.29 -2.90 9.46
CA LEU A 196 19.63 -2.65 8.94
C LEU A 196 20.22 -1.37 9.51
N THR A 197 21.54 -1.39 9.70
CA THR A 197 22.33 -0.19 9.97
C THR A 197 23.16 0.18 8.75
N GLY A 198 23.42 1.47 8.56
CA GLY A 198 24.40 1.92 7.59
C GLY A 198 25.80 1.40 7.97
N GLY A 199 26.44 0.66 7.07
CA GLY A 199 27.71 -0.01 7.29
C GLY A 199 27.55 -1.52 7.47
N LYS A 200 28.18 -2.04 8.53
CA LYS A 200 28.31 -3.48 8.77
C LYS A 200 27.03 -4.07 9.36
N ASN A 201 26.53 -5.13 8.74
CA ASN A 201 25.40 -5.92 9.21
C ASN A 201 25.79 -7.41 9.24
N ILE A 202 25.07 -8.21 10.02
CA ILE A 202 25.25 -9.66 10.07
C ILE A 202 23.94 -10.35 9.69
N ILE A 203 24.03 -11.37 8.84
CA ILE A 203 23.00 -12.41 8.71
C ILE A 203 23.48 -13.65 9.46
N ALA A 204 22.58 -14.26 10.21
CA ALA A 204 22.82 -15.48 10.97
C ALA A 204 21.73 -16.50 10.64
N ILE A 205 22.08 -17.79 10.57
CA ILE A 205 21.19 -18.85 10.11
C ILE A 205 21.39 -20.08 10.97
N GLN A 206 20.32 -20.72 11.40
CA GLN A 206 20.35 -22.06 11.93
C GLN A 206 19.56 -22.93 10.96
N ALA A 207 20.26 -23.82 10.26
CA ALA A 207 19.68 -24.70 9.25
C ALA A 207 19.66 -26.13 9.79
N PHE A 208 18.55 -26.82 9.59
CA PHE A 208 18.18 -28.06 10.27
C PHE A 208 17.80 -29.13 9.26
N ASN A 209 18.18 -30.37 9.57
CA ASN A 209 17.59 -31.56 8.98
C ASN A 209 16.34 -32.00 9.76
N GLN A 210 15.48 -32.74 9.09
CA GLN A 210 14.32 -33.40 9.69
C GLN A 210 14.71 -34.48 10.71
N ASN A 211 15.88 -35.13 10.53
CA ASN A 211 16.43 -36.09 11.48
C ASN A 211 17.92 -36.40 11.19
N ILE A 212 18.56 -37.11 12.14
CA ILE A 212 19.99 -37.49 12.10
C ILE A 212 20.37 -38.45 10.96
N SER A 213 19.38 -39.11 10.36
CA SER A 213 19.55 -40.12 9.31
C SER A 213 19.12 -39.62 7.93
N SER A 214 18.95 -38.30 7.75
CA SER A 214 18.57 -37.71 6.47
C SER A 214 19.54 -38.11 5.34
N SER A 215 18.99 -38.24 4.12
CA SER A 215 19.74 -38.58 2.91
C SER A 215 20.66 -37.46 2.44
N ASP A 216 20.30 -36.24 2.80
CA ASP A 216 20.80 -34.98 2.28
C ASP A 216 20.67 -33.87 3.33
N PHE A 217 21.29 -32.74 3.01
CA PHE A 217 21.16 -31.44 3.65
C PHE A 217 21.85 -30.43 2.76
N SER A 218 21.20 -29.32 2.39
CA SER A 218 21.82 -28.23 1.63
C SER A 218 21.26 -26.88 2.07
N ILE A 219 22.14 -25.88 2.22
CA ILE A 219 21.76 -24.49 2.53
C ILE A 219 22.57 -23.48 1.73
N ASP A 220 21.90 -22.57 1.04
CA ASP A 220 22.47 -21.38 0.39
C ASP A 220 21.55 -20.17 0.52
N ILE A 221 22.11 -18.96 0.52
CA ILE A 221 21.36 -17.71 0.71
C ILE A 221 21.80 -16.65 -0.30
N GLU A 222 20.83 -15.97 -0.88
CA GLU A 222 21.01 -14.71 -1.59
C GLU A 222 20.25 -13.58 -0.86
N LEU A 223 20.89 -12.43 -0.69
CA LEU A 223 20.29 -11.25 -0.09
C LEU A 223 20.54 -10.01 -0.94
N SER A 224 19.47 -9.30 -1.29
CA SER A 224 19.52 -8.05 -2.05
C SER A 224 18.39 -7.10 -1.61
N PRO A 225 18.46 -5.79 -1.91
CA PRO A 225 17.25 -4.97 -1.98
C PRO A 225 16.26 -5.58 -2.98
N CYS A 226 14.97 -5.40 -2.72
CA CYS A 226 13.96 -5.74 -3.73
C CYS A 226 14.24 -4.92 -5.00
N PRO A 227 14.36 -5.57 -6.18
CA PRO A 227 14.53 -4.85 -7.43
C PRO A 227 13.32 -3.94 -7.68
N PHE A 228 13.54 -2.77 -8.26
CA PHE A 228 12.44 -1.86 -8.58
C PHE A 228 11.59 -2.44 -9.71
N ARG A 229 10.50 -3.11 -9.34
CA ARG A 229 9.60 -3.85 -10.23
C ARG A 229 8.14 -3.45 -9.98
N VAL A 230 7.34 -3.50 -11.04
CA VAL A 230 5.88 -3.36 -10.99
C VAL A 230 5.20 -4.57 -11.62
N SER A 231 3.95 -4.87 -11.24
CA SER A 231 3.18 -5.97 -11.82
C SER A 231 1.92 -5.44 -12.51
N LEU A 232 1.64 -5.96 -13.70
CA LEU A 232 0.38 -5.78 -14.42
C LEU A 232 -0.40 -7.09 -14.40
N ILE A 233 -1.59 -7.06 -13.82
CA ILE A 233 -2.50 -8.20 -13.78
C ILE A 233 -3.69 -7.86 -14.68
N GLU A 234 -3.86 -8.63 -15.75
CA GLU A 234 -4.87 -8.34 -16.80
C GLU A 234 -5.82 -9.50 -17.03
N ALA A 235 -7.08 -9.16 -17.32
CA ALA A 235 -8.06 -10.16 -17.74
C ALA A 235 -7.71 -10.67 -19.15
N THR A 236 -7.86 -11.97 -19.36
CA THR A 236 -7.60 -12.60 -20.66
C THR A 236 -8.69 -12.29 -21.67
N GLY A 237 -8.27 -12.13 -22.93
CA GLY A 237 -9.09 -11.90 -24.13
C GLY A 237 -10.18 -12.94 -24.31
N SER A 238 -11.13 -12.68 -25.22
CA SER A 238 -11.94 -13.77 -25.78
C SER A 238 -11.10 -14.86 -26.45
N ASP A 239 -9.88 -14.52 -26.85
CA ASP A 239 -8.87 -15.41 -27.43
C ASP A 239 -7.77 -15.80 -26.42
N ASP A 240 -8.02 -15.59 -25.11
CA ASP A 240 -7.09 -15.80 -23.99
C ASP A 240 -5.85 -14.89 -23.93
N ASN A 241 -5.77 -13.87 -24.79
CA ASN A 241 -4.65 -12.90 -24.87
C ASN A 241 -4.63 -11.91 -23.69
N PHE A 242 -3.45 -11.62 -23.12
CA PHE A 242 -3.33 -10.69 -21.99
C PHE A 242 -2.04 -9.86 -21.95
N LEU A 243 -1.08 -10.12 -22.85
CA LEU A 243 0.19 -9.39 -22.84
C LEU A 243 0.01 -7.98 -23.43
N PRO A 244 0.82 -6.99 -23.02
CA PRO A 244 0.80 -5.68 -23.67
C PRO A 244 1.39 -5.72 -25.09
N GLU A 245 2.33 -6.63 -25.36
CA GLU A 245 2.93 -6.88 -26.67
C GLU A 245 3.00 -8.38 -26.94
N THR A 246 3.17 -8.76 -28.21
CA THR A 246 3.34 -10.17 -28.57
C THR A 246 4.64 -10.73 -27.97
N SER A 247 4.55 -11.90 -27.36
CA SER A 247 5.75 -12.63 -26.95
C SER A 247 6.63 -12.94 -28.16
N PRO A 248 7.96 -12.77 -28.07
CA PRO A 248 8.88 -13.14 -29.15
C PRO A 248 8.89 -14.67 -29.41
N ASP A 249 8.55 -15.46 -28.38
CA ASP A 249 8.40 -16.91 -28.47
C ASP A 249 6.92 -17.28 -28.40
N ASN A 250 6.47 -18.21 -29.26
CA ASN A 250 5.14 -18.77 -29.15
C ASN A 250 5.11 -19.76 -27.98
N ASN A 251 4.28 -19.47 -26.96
CA ASN A 251 4.15 -20.27 -25.74
C ASN A 251 5.46 -20.35 -24.93
N PRO A 252 5.94 -19.21 -24.40
CA PRO A 252 7.11 -19.18 -23.55
C PRO A 252 6.94 -20.08 -22.32
N PRO A 253 8.05 -20.50 -21.68
CA PRO A 253 8.01 -21.20 -20.41
C PRO A 253 7.19 -20.46 -19.33
N ILE A 254 6.70 -21.22 -18.35
CA ILE A 254 5.96 -20.80 -17.14
C ILE A 254 6.53 -19.52 -16.51
N GLU A 255 7.85 -19.44 -16.40
CA GLU A 255 8.56 -18.20 -16.08
C GLU A 255 9.50 -17.85 -17.23
N TYR A 256 9.22 -16.73 -17.89
CA TYR A 256 9.98 -16.29 -19.06
C TYR A 256 10.16 -14.78 -19.04
N SER A 257 11.39 -14.33 -19.30
CA SER A 257 11.70 -12.92 -19.41
C SER A 257 11.95 -12.52 -20.86
N PHE A 258 11.32 -11.44 -21.30
CA PHE A 258 11.50 -10.85 -22.63
C PHE A 258 11.66 -9.34 -22.58
N ASN A 259 12.32 -8.80 -23.60
CA ASN A 259 12.53 -7.35 -23.72
C ASN A 259 11.34 -6.75 -24.49
N GLY A 260 10.75 -5.69 -23.94
CA GLY A 260 9.69 -4.94 -24.62
C GLY A 260 10.19 -4.24 -25.89
N SER A 261 9.26 -3.87 -26.76
CA SER A 261 9.52 -3.08 -27.97
C SER A 261 8.66 -1.81 -27.99
N GLY A 262 8.85 -0.95 -29.00
CA GLY A 262 8.01 0.23 -29.20
C GLY A 262 7.89 1.13 -27.95
N PRO A 263 6.67 1.42 -27.44
CA PRO A 263 6.47 2.19 -26.21
C PRO A 263 7.15 1.58 -24.97
N PHE A 264 7.44 0.28 -25.01
CA PHE A 264 8.03 -0.48 -23.90
C PHE A 264 9.49 -0.83 -24.10
N GLU A 265 10.21 -0.16 -25.00
CA GLU A 265 11.63 -0.43 -25.33
C GLU A 265 12.60 -0.42 -24.12
N ARG A 266 12.18 0.17 -22.99
CA ARG A 266 12.96 0.24 -21.74
C ARG A 266 12.53 -0.79 -20.69
N ASN A 267 11.46 -1.54 -20.96
CA ASN A 267 10.89 -2.50 -20.03
C ASN A 267 11.38 -3.92 -20.37
N TYR A 268 11.61 -4.68 -19.31
CA TYR A 268 11.91 -6.11 -19.30
C TYR A 268 10.74 -6.79 -18.61
N PHE A 269 10.00 -7.58 -19.37
CA PHE A 269 8.83 -8.28 -18.92
C PHE A 269 9.20 -9.66 -18.41
N ARG A 270 8.67 -10.06 -17.25
CA ARG A 270 8.66 -11.45 -16.78
C ARG A 270 7.22 -11.92 -16.74
N ILE A 271 6.90 -12.93 -17.54
CA ILE A 271 5.57 -13.55 -17.54
C ILE A 271 5.49 -14.50 -16.35
N LYS A 272 4.42 -14.38 -15.57
CA LYS A 272 4.14 -15.21 -14.40
C LYS A 272 2.88 -16.03 -14.68
N SER A 273 3.07 -17.26 -15.16
CA SER A 273 1.99 -18.19 -15.51
C SER A 273 2.42 -19.61 -15.19
N ILE A 274 1.51 -20.47 -14.71
CA ILE A 274 1.80 -21.91 -14.55
C ILE A 274 1.25 -22.79 -15.66
N ASN A 275 0.64 -22.19 -16.69
CA ASN A 275 -0.07 -22.92 -17.72
C ASN A 275 0.63 -22.77 -19.07
N GLU A 276 1.24 -23.86 -19.54
CA GLU A 276 1.81 -23.99 -20.88
C GLU A 276 0.76 -24.02 -22.00
N SER A 277 -0.53 -23.87 -21.70
CA SER A 277 -1.61 -23.87 -22.71
C SER A 277 -2.24 -22.50 -22.94
N LEU A 278 -1.76 -21.43 -22.28
CA LEU A 278 -2.24 -20.07 -22.54
C LEU A 278 -1.66 -19.50 -23.83
N THR A 279 -2.45 -18.71 -24.54
CA THR A 279 -1.99 -17.86 -25.63
C THR A 279 -1.33 -16.60 -25.06
N TYR A 280 -0.05 -16.41 -25.40
CA TYR A 280 0.76 -15.27 -24.96
C TYR A 280 0.78 -14.16 -26.02
N ASP A 281 -0.40 -13.88 -26.56
CA ASP A 281 -0.58 -12.85 -27.56
C ASP A 281 -0.95 -11.51 -26.93
N SER A 282 -0.72 -10.45 -27.69
CA SER A 282 -1.04 -9.10 -27.25
C SER A 282 -2.55 -8.88 -27.10
N SER A 283 -2.94 -8.17 -26.06
CA SER A 283 -4.28 -7.64 -25.82
C SER A 283 -4.27 -6.12 -26.02
N GLU A 284 -5.20 -5.59 -26.81
CA GLU A 284 -5.35 -4.13 -26.98
C GLU A 284 -5.64 -3.44 -25.64
N HIS A 285 -6.37 -4.12 -24.74
CA HIS A 285 -6.64 -3.61 -23.39
C HIS A 285 -5.36 -3.53 -22.56
N ALA A 286 -4.60 -4.62 -22.47
CA ALA A 286 -3.35 -4.67 -21.72
C ALA A 286 -2.30 -3.70 -22.29
N LEU A 287 -2.25 -3.54 -23.62
CA LEU A 287 -1.42 -2.54 -24.30
C LEU A 287 -1.77 -1.13 -23.83
N ALA A 288 -3.06 -0.79 -23.81
CA ALA A 288 -3.52 0.54 -23.42
C ALA A 288 -3.30 0.83 -21.92
N VAL A 289 -3.43 -0.17 -21.05
CA VAL A 289 -3.15 -0.07 -19.61
C VAL A 289 -1.64 0.05 -19.37
N GLY A 290 -0.83 -0.83 -19.98
CA GLY A 290 0.62 -0.81 -19.86
C GLY A 290 1.24 0.51 -20.32
N LYS A 291 0.73 1.09 -21.43
CA LYS A 291 1.16 2.42 -21.91
C LYS A 291 0.97 3.53 -20.88
N ARG A 292 -0.12 3.48 -20.10
CA ARG A 292 -0.41 4.45 -19.04
C ARG A 292 0.37 4.17 -17.77
N PHE A 293 0.78 2.92 -17.53
CA PHE A 293 1.41 2.52 -16.28
C PHE A 293 2.93 2.71 -16.28
N PHE A 294 3.68 2.05 -17.17
CA PHE A 294 5.15 1.94 -17.06
C PHE A 294 5.93 2.15 -18.36
N SER A 295 5.25 2.47 -19.46
CA SER A 295 5.91 2.68 -20.76
C SER A 295 6.56 4.07 -20.85
N ASN A 296 7.22 4.35 -21.98
CA ASN A 296 7.75 5.68 -22.30
C ASN A 296 6.66 6.77 -22.47
N GLU A 297 5.38 6.38 -22.51
CA GLU A 297 4.23 7.29 -22.55
C GLU A 297 3.69 7.62 -21.13
N SER A 298 4.13 6.88 -20.09
CA SER A 298 3.74 7.11 -18.70
C SER A 298 4.59 8.19 -18.01
N ILE A 299 4.25 8.52 -16.75
CA ILE A 299 5.08 9.39 -15.90
C ILE A 299 6.25 8.66 -15.24
N VAL A 300 6.35 7.34 -15.40
CA VAL A 300 7.44 6.51 -14.88
C VAL A 300 8.16 5.74 -15.99
N PRO A 301 8.64 6.41 -17.05
CA PRO A 301 9.26 5.77 -18.21
C PRO A 301 10.63 5.13 -17.90
N TRP A 302 11.09 5.26 -16.67
CA TRP A 302 12.35 4.73 -16.14
C TRP A 302 12.18 3.37 -15.46
N VAL A 303 10.94 2.88 -15.26
CA VAL A 303 10.69 1.58 -14.62
C VAL A 303 11.19 0.46 -15.54
N PRO A 304 12.20 -0.32 -15.14
CA PRO A 304 12.81 -1.28 -16.04
C PRO A 304 12.12 -2.65 -15.98
N LEU A 305 11.67 -3.10 -14.80
CA LEU A 305 11.23 -4.48 -14.59
C LEU A 305 9.72 -4.53 -14.40
N VAL A 306 9.07 -5.41 -15.15
CA VAL A 306 7.62 -5.56 -15.12
C VAL A 306 7.25 -7.04 -15.05
N ASP A 307 6.42 -7.44 -14.09
CA ASP A 307 5.76 -8.75 -14.09
C ASP A 307 4.39 -8.66 -14.77
N ILE A 308 4.06 -9.66 -15.59
CA ILE A 308 2.76 -9.73 -16.26
C ILE A 308 2.05 -11.03 -15.85
N TYR A 309 0.81 -10.88 -15.41
CA TYR A 309 -0.06 -12.00 -15.03
C TYR A 309 -1.37 -12.00 -15.82
N SER A 310 -1.87 -13.20 -16.12
CA SER A 310 -3.29 -13.40 -16.37
C SER A 310 -4.06 -13.35 -15.04
N ALA A 311 -5.13 -12.56 -14.97
CA ALA A 311 -5.93 -12.37 -13.76
C ALA A 311 -6.49 -13.68 -13.19
N GLY A 312 -7.02 -14.56 -14.05
CA GLY A 312 -7.57 -15.84 -13.60
C GLY A 312 -6.50 -16.72 -12.95
N GLN A 313 -5.31 -16.79 -13.56
CA GLN A 313 -4.20 -17.54 -12.99
C GLN A 313 -3.68 -16.91 -11.71
N TRP A 314 -3.55 -15.59 -11.69
CA TRP A 314 -3.11 -14.85 -10.52
C TRP A 314 -4.04 -15.14 -9.33
N VAL A 315 -5.36 -15.22 -9.53
CA VAL A 315 -6.32 -15.55 -8.45
C VAL A 315 -6.25 -17.02 -8.00
N TYR A 316 -6.24 -17.97 -8.93
CA TYR A 316 -6.51 -19.39 -8.61
C TYR A 316 -5.30 -20.30 -8.62
N GLU A 317 -4.35 -20.04 -9.52
CA GLU A 317 -3.35 -21.03 -9.92
C GLU A 317 -1.96 -20.65 -9.42
N ASP A 318 -1.52 -19.41 -9.67
CA ASP A 318 -0.15 -19.00 -9.45
C ASP A 318 0.04 -18.24 -8.13
N TYR A 319 -0.57 -17.05 -8.01
CA TYR A 319 -0.23 -16.08 -6.97
C TYR A 319 -1.09 -16.21 -5.70
N LEU A 320 -2.38 -15.84 -5.74
CA LEU A 320 -3.25 -15.91 -4.56
C LEU A 320 -3.58 -17.35 -4.15
N ARG A 321 -3.63 -18.26 -5.14
CA ARG A 321 -3.94 -19.69 -4.96
C ARG A 321 -5.27 -19.93 -4.23
N THR A 322 -6.27 -19.13 -4.57
CA THR A 322 -7.61 -19.16 -3.97
C THR A 322 -8.26 -20.53 -4.17
N GLY A 323 -8.85 -21.08 -3.11
CA GLY A 323 -9.45 -22.40 -3.08
C GLY A 323 -8.47 -23.54 -2.81
N THR A 324 -7.19 -23.25 -2.57
CA THR A 324 -6.17 -24.23 -2.18
C THR A 324 -5.80 -24.09 -0.69
N ASN A 325 -5.05 -25.05 -0.14
CA ASN A 325 -4.53 -24.95 1.23
C ASN A 325 -3.18 -24.22 1.32
N PHE A 326 -2.71 -23.63 0.21
CA PHE A 326 -1.43 -22.93 0.18
C PHE A 326 -1.63 -21.42 0.33
N PRO A 327 -0.76 -20.71 1.06
CA PRO A 327 -0.82 -19.26 1.14
C PRO A 327 -0.43 -18.60 -0.20
N PRO A 328 -0.72 -17.30 -0.39
CA PRO A 328 -0.27 -16.55 -1.55
C PRO A 328 1.25 -16.59 -1.72
N LYS A 329 1.75 -16.63 -2.95
CA LYS A 329 3.18 -16.45 -3.26
C LYS A 329 3.67 -15.06 -2.82
N THR A 330 4.96 -14.94 -2.59
CA THR A 330 5.65 -13.67 -2.29
C THR A 330 5.58 -12.72 -3.49
N GLU A 331 5.18 -11.47 -3.27
CA GLU A 331 5.24 -10.40 -4.27
C GLU A 331 6.52 -9.57 -4.13
N GLU A 332 7.33 -9.56 -5.19
CA GLU A 332 8.57 -8.82 -5.29
C GLU A 332 8.34 -7.37 -5.76
N SER A 333 7.30 -7.15 -6.57
CA SER A 333 6.95 -5.83 -7.09
C SER A 333 6.55 -4.86 -5.99
N PHE A 334 6.80 -3.58 -6.22
CA PHE A 334 6.35 -2.50 -5.33
C PHE A 334 4.90 -2.11 -5.59
N VAL A 335 4.44 -2.23 -6.84
CA VAL A 335 3.09 -1.81 -7.26
C VAL A 335 2.45 -2.86 -8.14
N GLN A 336 1.23 -3.27 -7.80
CA GLN A 336 0.35 -4.06 -8.66
C GLN A 336 -0.74 -3.17 -9.27
N ASN A 337 -1.00 -3.33 -10.56
CA ASN A 337 -2.15 -2.74 -11.25
C ASN A 337 -3.17 -3.83 -11.60
N HIS A 338 -4.43 -3.62 -11.20
CA HIS A 338 -5.56 -4.49 -11.53
C HIS A 338 -6.64 -3.70 -12.25
N SER A 339 -6.54 -3.64 -13.58
CA SER A 339 -7.53 -2.97 -14.44
C SER A 339 -8.59 -3.95 -14.95
N TRP A 340 -9.12 -4.79 -14.05
CA TRP A 340 -10.16 -5.78 -14.33
C TRP A 340 -11.11 -5.93 -13.14
N ILE A 341 -12.30 -6.47 -13.39
CA ILE A 341 -13.31 -6.71 -12.36
C ILE A 341 -13.94 -8.08 -12.52
N SER A 342 -14.54 -8.58 -11.45
CA SER A 342 -15.48 -9.71 -11.50
C SER A 342 -16.54 -9.57 -10.42
N TYR A 343 -17.79 -9.85 -10.79
CA TYR A 343 -18.85 -10.15 -9.83
C TYR A 343 -19.04 -11.66 -9.64
N GLY A 344 -18.66 -12.45 -10.65
CA GLY A 344 -18.77 -13.91 -10.66
C GLY A 344 -20.19 -14.47 -10.84
N TYR A 345 -21.24 -13.66 -10.62
CA TYR A 345 -22.65 -14.05 -10.74
C TYR A 345 -23.51 -12.95 -11.38
N ASN A 346 -24.73 -13.31 -11.78
CA ASN A 346 -25.76 -12.41 -12.29
C ASN A 346 -27.17 -12.86 -11.84
N ASN A 347 -28.22 -12.18 -12.31
CA ASN A 347 -29.61 -12.49 -11.94
C ASN A 347 -30.13 -13.86 -12.43
N GLU A 348 -29.38 -14.54 -13.30
CA GLU A 348 -29.69 -15.87 -13.83
C GLU A 348 -28.89 -16.98 -13.11
N THR A 349 -27.89 -16.62 -12.29
CA THR A 349 -27.10 -17.57 -11.50
C THR A 349 -27.96 -18.20 -10.39
N ASP A 350 -27.81 -19.51 -10.16
CA ASP A 350 -28.53 -20.19 -9.09
C ASP A 350 -28.14 -19.60 -7.72
N PRO A 351 -29.10 -19.29 -6.82
CA PRO A 351 -28.78 -18.67 -5.54
C PRO A 351 -27.76 -19.43 -4.67
N SER A 352 -27.71 -20.77 -4.76
CA SER A 352 -26.71 -21.56 -4.04
C SER A 352 -25.32 -21.50 -4.69
N GLU A 353 -25.26 -21.30 -6.01
CA GLU A 353 -24.03 -21.03 -6.73
C GLU A 353 -23.49 -19.63 -6.39
N VAL A 354 -24.37 -18.64 -6.26
CA VAL A 354 -24.00 -17.29 -5.79
C VAL A 354 -23.29 -17.37 -4.43
N ASP A 355 -23.83 -18.10 -3.46
CA ASP A 355 -23.21 -18.25 -2.14
C ASP A 355 -21.80 -18.86 -2.23
N ASN A 356 -21.59 -19.85 -3.12
CA ASN A 356 -20.27 -20.43 -3.35
C ASN A 356 -19.28 -19.42 -3.95
N ILE A 357 -19.73 -18.60 -4.90
CA ILE A 357 -18.92 -17.52 -5.49
C ILE A 357 -18.54 -16.49 -4.44
N ILE A 358 -19.49 -16.08 -3.59
CA ILE A 358 -19.23 -15.15 -2.48
C ILE A 358 -18.15 -15.72 -1.55
N SER A 359 -18.23 -17.01 -1.21
CA SER A 359 -17.21 -17.66 -0.38
C SER A 359 -15.81 -17.58 -1.01
N ILE A 360 -15.69 -17.83 -2.31
CA ILE A 360 -14.43 -17.76 -3.06
C ILE A 360 -13.90 -16.32 -3.11
N HIS A 361 -14.77 -15.35 -3.38
CA HIS A 361 -14.37 -13.94 -3.43
C HIS A 361 -13.90 -13.43 -2.07
N ASN A 362 -14.57 -13.82 -0.98
CA ASN A 362 -14.13 -13.49 0.38
C ASN A 362 -12.74 -14.06 0.65
N GLU A 363 -12.49 -15.33 0.28
CA GLU A 363 -11.19 -15.94 0.43
C GLU A 363 -10.11 -15.20 -0.37
N ALA A 364 -10.38 -14.86 -1.63
CA ALA A 364 -9.46 -14.11 -2.48
C ALA A 364 -9.11 -12.72 -1.89
N VAL A 365 -10.11 -11.97 -1.39
CA VAL A 365 -9.89 -10.66 -0.76
C VAL A 365 -9.06 -10.78 0.52
N ARG A 366 -9.29 -11.80 1.34
CA ARG A 366 -8.52 -12.05 2.57
C ARG A 366 -7.06 -12.40 2.27
N ARG A 367 -6.85 -13.27 1.28
CA ARG A 367 -5.52 -13.61 0.77
C ARG A 367 -4.79 -12.39 0.23
N PHE A 368 -5.51 -11.53 -0.50
CA PHE A 368 -4.94 -10.32 -1.07
C PHE A 368 -4.53 -9.30 -0.01
N ASP A 369 -5.39 -9.04 0.98
CA ASP A 369 -5.06 -8.16 2.11
C ASP A 369 -3.89 -8.71 2.94
N TYR A 370 -3.86 -10.04 3.16
CA TYR A 370 -2.73 -10.71 3.81
C TYR A 370 -1.42 -10.51 3.03
N ALA A 371 -1.45 -10.70 1.70
CA ALA A 371 -0.25 -10.55 0.87
C ALA A 371 0.26 -9.11 0.82
N ILE A 372 -0.63 -8.11 0.70
CA ILE A 372 -0.28 -6.68 0.76
C ILE A 372 0.45 -6.36 2.07
N LEU A 373 -0.10 -6.85 3.20
CA LEU A 373 0.50 -6.63 4.51
C LEU A 373 1.84 -7.38 4.68
N ARG A 374 1.91 -8.65 4.26
CA ARG A 374 3.12 -9.47 4.40
C ARG A 374 4.28 -8.92 3.56
N ASP A 375 4.02 -8.62 2.29
CA ASP A 375 5.07 -8.31 1.31
C ASP A 375 5.30 -6.80 1.11
N GLN A 376 4.44 -5.96 1.71
CA GLN A 376 4.54 -4.49 1.73
C GLN A 376 4.55 -3.87 0.32
N PHE A 377 3.67 -4.35 -0.57
CA PHE A 377 3.43 -3.76 -1.89
C PHE A 377 2.12 -2.97 -1.92
N ILE A 378 1.96 -2.09 -2.91
CA ILE A 378 0.74 -1.29 -3.08
C ILE A 378 -0.05 -1.81 -4.29
N ALA A 379 -1.31 -2.15 -4.07
CA ALA A 379 -2.20 -2.52 -5.17
C ALA A 379 -3.18 -1.40 -5.52
N CYS A 380 -3.28 -1.09 -6.81
CA CYS A 380 -4.32 -0.23 -7.35
C CYS A 380 -5.35 -1.08 -8.10
N VAL A 381 -6.63 -0.96 -7.74
CA VAL A 381 -7.70 -1.82 -8.25
C VAL A 381 -8.82 -0.98 -8.87
N GLY A 382 -9.18 -1.30 -10.12
CA GLY A 382 -10.24 -0.61 -10.84
C GLY A 382 -11.65 -1.01 -10.38
N LEU A 383 -12.60 -0.10 -10.57
CA LEU A 383 -14.04 -0.35 -10.36
C LEU A 383 -14.76 -0.68 -11.67
N ASN A 384 -16.01 -1.14 -11.63
CA ASN A 384 -16.80 -1.32 -12.86
C ASN A 384 -17.15 0.06 -13.47
N ASN A 385 -17.24 0.19 -14.80
CA ASN A 385 -17.58 1.44 -15.50
C ASN A 385 -19.08 1.84 -15.42
N GLY A 386 -19.78 1.52 -14.33
CA GLY A 386 -21.23 1.70 -14.21
C GLY A 386 -21.64 2.44 -12.95
N ALA A 387 -22.14 3.68 -13.09
CA ALA A 387 -22.62 4.52 -11.99
C ALA A 387 -23.81 3.95 -11.19
N GLY A 388 -24.48 2.91 -11.71
CA GLY A 388 -25.57 2.19 -11.04
C GLY A 388 -25.16 0.80 -10.55
N THR A 389 -23.88 0.46 -10.64
CA THR A 389 -23.37 -0.87 -10.25
C THR A 389 -22.81 -0.84 -8.85
N THR A 390 -22.87 -1.99 -8.18
CA THR A 390 -22.29 -2.18 -6.84
C THR A 390 -20.78 -2.26 -6.92
N VAL A 391 -20.09 -2.05 -5.81
CA VAL A 391 -18.64 -2.30 -5.74
C VAL A 391 -18.37 -3.78 -6.06
N PRO A 392 -17.43 -4.11 -6.96
CA PRO A 392 -17.06 -5.50 -7.23
C PRO A 392 -16.62 -6.22 -5.95
N SER A 393 -17.11 -7.43 -5.77
CA SER A 393 -16.93 -8.20 -4.53
C SER A 393 -15.52 -8.78 -4.39
N ILE A 394 -14.75 -8.83 -5.46
CA ILE A 394 -13.33 -9.21 -5.46
C ILE A 394 -12.44 -8.00 -5.75
N LEU A 395 -11.28 -7.92 -5.08
CA LEU A 395 -10.26 -6.86 -5.16
C LEU A 395 -10.70 -5.45 -4.77
N ALA A 396 -11.69 -4.86 -5.43
CA ALA A 396 -12.18 -3.52 -5.12
C ALA A 396 -12.75 -3.41 -3.70
N SER A 397 -13.19 -4.53 -3.14
CA SER A 397 -13.62 -4.67 -1.75
C SER A 397 -12.45 -4.96 -0.78
N SER A 398 -11.19 -4.89 -1.20
CA SER A 398 -10.02 -5.01 -0.32
C SER A 398 -9.98 -3.88 0.72
N TYR A 399 -9.48 -4.18 1.91
CA TYR A 399 -9.13 -3.17 2.90
C TYR A 399 -7.82 -2.47 2.52
N ASN A 400 -6.82 -3.24 2.13
CA ASN A 400 -5.43 -2.79 2.06
C ASN A 400 -5.05 -2.20 0.68
N ALA A 401 -5.87 -2.39 -0.35
CA ALA A 401 -5.67 -1.81 -1.68
C ALA A 401 -6.17 -0.35 -1.81
N ILE A 402 -5.78 0.29 -2.90
CA ILE A 402 -6.29 1.58 -3.38
C ILE A 402 -7.26 1.32 -4.53
N SER A 403 -8.55 1.50 -4.27
CA SER A 403 -9.59 1.42 -5.29
C SER A 403 -9.72 2.73 -6.06
N VAL A 404 -9.84 2.60 -7.39
CA VAL A 404 -9.75 3.72 -8.32
C VAL A 404 -11.04 3.87 -9.11
N GLY A 405 -11.67 5.04 -8.98
CA GLY A 405 -12.80 5.47 -9.79
C GLY A 405 -12.42 6.52 -10.84
N ASN A 406 -13.45 7.09 -11.48
CA ASN A 406 -13.31 8.10 -12.52
C ASN A 406 -13.90 9.45 -12.05
N THR A 407 -13.25 10.57 -12.38
CA THR A 407 -13.72 11.92 -12.04
C THR A 407 -15.09 12.26 -12.60
N ASN A 408 -15.54 11.59 -13.67
CA ASN A 408 -16.88 11.77 -14.23
C ASN A 408 -17.98 11.02 -13.44
N GLY A 409 -17.61 10.22 -12.43
CA GLY A 409 -18.54 9.44 -11.60
C GLY A 409 -19.15 8.20 -12.29
N SER A 410 -18.66 7.83 -13.49
CA SER A 410 -19.15 6.68 -14.26
C SER A 410 -18.52 5.36 -13.82
N HIS A 411 -18.58 5.07 -12.52
CA HIS A 411 -18.03 3.86 -11.94
C HIS A 411 -18.91 3.29 -10.81
N SER A 412 -18.69 2.02 -10.43
CA SER A 412 -19.28 1.45 -9.22
C SER A 412 -19.07 2.40 -8.06
N ARG A 413 -20.11 2.67 -7.28
CA ARG A 413 -20.02 3.70 -6.23
C ARG A 413 -20.88 3.35 -5.04
N GLY A 414 -20.65 4.04 -3.93
CA GLY A 414 -21.30 3.78 -2.66
C GLY A 414 -20.48 2.82 -1.80
N GLN A 415 -21.17 1.91 -1.13
CA GLN A 415 -20.55 1.04 -0.12
C GLN A 415 -20.28 -0.37 -0.66
N THR A 416 -19.25 -1.04 -0.13
CA THR A 416 -19.04 -2.48 -0.32
C THR A 416 -20.31 -3.24 0.08
N VAL A 417 -20.74 -4.19 -0.74
CA VAL A 417 -22.04 -4.86 -0.59
C VAL A 417 -22.03 -5.89 0.53
N SER A 418 -23.11 -6.03 1.30
CA SER A 418 -23.31 -7.15 2.26
C SER A 418 -23.81 -8.43 1.60
N GLY A 419 -24.38 -8.31 0.41
CA GLY A 419 -24.97 -9.36 -0.42
C GLY A 419 -25.75 -8.67 -1.55
N ILE A 420 -25.87 -9.31 -2.71
CA ILE A 420 -26.91 -8.94 -3.68
C ILE A 420 -28.12 -9.82 -3.36
N ASP A 421 -29.35 -9.28 -3.45
CA ASP A 421 -30.65 -9.98 -3.19
C ASP A 421 -30.94 -11.18 -4.13
N ILE A 422 -29.89 -11.76 -4.74
CA ILE A 422 -29.92 -12.88 -5.69
C ILE A 422 -29.32 -14.17 -5.10
N GLY A 423 -28.55 -14.10 -4.01
CA GLY A 423 -28.08 -15.28 -3.28
C GLY A 423 -29.13 -15.85 -2.33
N THR A 424 -28.85 -16.97 -1.66
CA THR A 424 -29.77 -17.47 -0.61
C THR A 424 -29.77 -16.61 0.64
N GLY A 425 -28.71 -15.78 0.81
CA GLY A 425 -28.48 -14.94 1.98
C GLY A 425 -27.72 -15.64 3.10
N ASN A 426 -27.33 -16.90 2.92
CA ASN A 426 -26.58 -17.68 3.91
C ASN A 426 -25.12 -17.24 4.04
N ILE A 427 -24.51 -16.79 2.94
CA ILE A 427 -23.13 -16.29 2.91
C ILE A 427 -23.15 -14.80 2.56
N LYS A 428 -22.43 -14.01 3.36
CA LYS A 428 -22.28 -12.56 3.15
C LYS A 428 -20.90 -12.23 2.61
N HIS A 429 -20.80 -11.14 1.88
CA HIS A 429 -19.51 -10.61 1.46
C HIS A 429 -18.67 -10.12 2.66
N ASP A 430 -17.36 -10.15 2.47
CA ASP A 430 -16.37 -9.70 3.43
C ASP A 430 -16.35 -8.17 3.56
N GLY A 431 -16.47 -7.67 4.79
CA GLY A 431 -16.35 -6.23 5.09
C GLY A 431 -17.32 -5.30 4.34
N PRO A 432 -18.65 -5.49 4.45
CA PRO A 432 -19.62 -4.63 3.79
C PRO A 432 -19.77 -3.25 4.46
N GLY A 433 -20.31 -2.27 3.74
CA GLY A 433 -20.60 -0.94 4.26
C GLY A 433 -19.44 0.06 4.17
N ARG A 434 -18.29 -0.32 3.61
CA ARG A 434 -17.13 0.56 3.45
C ARG A 434 -17.22 1.39 2.19
N THR A 435 -16.76 2.63 2.25
CA THR A 435 -16.90 3.59 1.15
C THR A 435 -15.83 3.35 0.08
N LYS A 436 -16.25 3.29 -1.19
CA LYS A 436 -15.36 3.16 -2.36
C LYS A 436 -15.86 4.06 -3.51
N PRO A 437 -14.98 4.60 -4.38
CA PRO A 437 -13.52 4.43 -4.42
C PRO A 437 -12.77 5.14 -3.29
N ASP A 438 -11.49 4.81 -3.12
CA ASP A 438 -10.58 5.55 -2.24
C ASP A 438 -10.15 6.87 -2.91
N VAL A 439 -9.90 6.86 -4.23
CA VAL A 439 -9.55 8.04 -5.05
C VAL A 439 -10.10 7.93 -6.48
N VAL A 440 -10.13 9.05 -7.20
CA VAL A 440 -10.47 9.08 -8.62
C VAL A 440 -9.33 9.63 -9.47
N ALA A 441 -9.28 9.25 -10.75
CA ALA A 441 -8.45 9.88 -11.77
C ALA A 441 -9.32 10.27 -12.98
N ASN A 442 -8.74 11.00 -13.94
CA ASN A 442 -9.47 11.49 -15.12
C ASN A 442 -9.04 10.73 -16.37
N ASP A 443 -9.94 9.93 -16.92
CA ASP A 443 -9.77 9.24 -18.20
C ASP A 443 -11.16 8.77 -18.71
N ASP A 444 -11.21 8.00 -19.79
CA ASP A 444 -12.47 7.51 -20.38
C ASP A 444 -13.07 6.30 -19.64
N SER A 445 -12.29 5.62 -18.79
CA SER A 445 -12.72 4.42 -18.05
C SER A 445 -11.94 4.24 -16.75
N THR A 446 -12.44 3.41 -15.83
CA THR A 446 -11.69 3.01 -14.63
C THR A 446 -10.45 2.17 -14.98
N SER A 447 -10.48 1.35 -16.05
CA SER A 447 -9.27 0.65 -16.54
C SER A 447 -8.19 1.61 -17.03
N ALA A 448 -8.55 2.80 -17.48
CA ALA A 448 -7.59 3.82 -17.87
C ALA A 448 -7.19 4.73 -16.69
N CYS A 449 -8.09 4.95 -15.73
CA CYS A 449 -7.80 5.68 -14.49
C CYS A 449 -6.85 4.91 -13.54
N THR A 450 -7.03 3.60 -13.40
CA THR A 450 -6.24 2.74 -12.49
C THR A 450 -4.73 2.82 -12.75
N PRO A 451 -4.22 2.69 -14.00
CA PRO A 451 -2.79 2.85 -14.29
C PRO A 451 -2.26 4.28 -14.11
N GLN A 452 -3.10 5.31 -14.15
CA GLN A 452 -2.67 6.66 -13.76
C GLN A 452 -2.37 6.73 -12.25
N VAL A 453 -3.20 6.11 -11.42
CA VAL A 453 -2.93 6.01 -9.97
C VAL A 453 -1.73 5.13 -9.71
N SER A 454 -1.61 3.97 -10.38
CA SER A 454 -0.45 3.09 -10.22
C SER A 454 0.85 3.78 -10.65
N SER A 455 0.87 4.51 -11.76
CA SER A 455 2.07 5.25 -12.20
C SER A 455 2.43 6.39 -11.25
N ALA A 456 1.44 7.09 -10.67
CA ALA A 456 1.67 8.12 -9.65
C ALA A 456 2.26 7.54 -8.35
N VAL A 457 1.71 6.41 -7.88
CA VAL A 457 2.26 5.67 -6.74
C VAL A 457 3.70 5.24 -7.03
N THR A 458 3.94 4.61 -8.18
CA THR A 458 5.28 4.20 -8.60
C THR A 458 6.25 5.39 -8.67
N PHE A 459 5.79 6.54 -9.17
CA PHE A 459 6.58 7.75 -9.22
C PHE A 459 7.01 8.20 -7.82
N LEU A 460 6.06 8.29 -6.88
CA LEU A 460 6.33 8.71 -5.51
C LEU A 460 7.21 7.71 -4.75
N ILE A 461 7.08 6.40 -4.99
CA ILE A 461 8.00 5.39 -4.42
C ILE A 461 9.43 5.63 -4.92
N GLY A 462 9.62 5.89 -6.22
CA GLY A 462 10.92 6.22 -6.77
C GLY A 462 11.52 7.49 -6.14
N ILE A 463 10.71 8.53 -5.92
CA ILE A 463 11.15 9.73 -5.19
C ILE A 463 11.51 9.40 -3.74
N ALA A 464 10.67 8.65 -3.03
CA ALA A 464 10.89 8.29 -1.65
C ALA A 464 12.24 7.58 -1.47
N GLN A 465 12.54 6.62 -2.35
CA GLN A 465 13.83 5.94 -2.34
C GLN A 465 14.99 6.89 -2.67
N ALA A 466 14.86 7.71 -3.72
CA ALA A 466 15.91 8.66 -4.11
C ALA A 466 16.17 9.76 -3.05
N LYS A 467 15.16 10.10 -2.25
CA LYS A 467 15.24 11.07 -1.14
C LYS A 467 15.53 10.43 0.21
N ASN A 468 15.68 9.10 0.25
CA ASN A 468 15.92 8.35 1.47
C ASN A 468 14.76 8.44 2.49
N GLU A 469 13.54 8.70 2.02
CA GLU A 469 12.28 8.71 2.78
C GLU A 469 11.70 7.30 2.86
N ARG A 470 12.45 6.40 3.52
CA ARG A 470 12.26 4.93 3.42
C ARG A 470 10.90 4.44 3.91
N ASN A 471 10.32 5.10 4.91
CA ASN A 471 9.01 4.74 5.47
C ASN A 471 7.85 5.17 4.57
N ALA A 472 8.05 6.12 3.66
CA ALA A 472 6.97 6.57 2.77
C ALA A 472 6.51 5.50 1.79
N VAL A 473 7.33 4.47 1.52
CA VAL A 473 6.97 3.35 0.63
C VAL A 473 6.09 2.29 1.31
N ILE A 474 5.84 2.42 2.61
CA ILE A 474 4.93 1.55 3.36
C ILE A 474 3.49 1.77 2.82
N PRO A 475 2.70 0.71 2.55
CA PRO A 475 1.41 0.86 1.87
C PRO A 475 0.44 1.84 2.54
N GLU A 476 0.35 1.82 3.87
CA GLU A 476 -0.49 2.70 4.68
C GLU A 476 -0.10 4.18 4.47
N VAL A 477 1.20 4.47 4.47
CA VAL A 477 1.75 5.82 4.32
C VAL A 477 1.54 6.32 2.90
N MET A 478 1.86 5.51 1.89
CA MET A 478 1.65 5.90 0.50
C MET A 478 0.17 6.12 0.17
N LYS A 479 -0.73 5.29 0.71
CA LYS A 479 -2.18 5.52 0.59
C LYS A 479 -2.59 6.85 1.24
N ALA A 480 -2.08 7.16 2.42
CA ALA A 480 -2.31 8.45 3.09
C ALA A 480 -1.79 9.63 2.26
N LEU A 481 -0.56 9.55 1.71
CA LEU A 481 0.03 10.57 0.85
C LEU A 481 -0.82 10.85 -0.41
N ILE A 482 -1.31 9.80 -1.05
CA ILE A 482 -2.17 9.90 -2.24
C ILE A 482 -3.52 10.56 -1.88
N MET A 483 -4.15 10.15 -0.79
CA MET A 483 -5.46 10.66 -0.38
C MET A 483 -5.40 12.09 0.19
N ALA A 484 -4.40 12.41 1.02
CA ALA A 484 -4.16 13.76 1.48
C ALA A 484 -3.77 14.68 0.30
N GLY A 485 -3.04 14.14 -0.68
CA GLY A 485 -2.65 14.76 -1.95
C GLY A 485 -3.78 14.91 -2.99
N ALA A 486 -4.92 14.24 -2.82
CA ALA A 486 -6.02 14.33 -3.77
C ALA A 486 -6.67 15.74 -3.82
N SER A 487 -6.83 16.29 -5.01
CA SER A 487 -7.52 17.56 -5.28
C SER A 487 -9.04 17.39 -5.22
N LYS A 488 -9.70 18.43 -4.71
CA LYS A 488 -11.16 18.56 -4.67
C LYS A 488 -11.66 19.81 -5.40
N LYS A 489 -10.74 20.58 -5.99
CA LYS A 489 -11.02 21.88 -6.65
C LYS A 489 -11.95 21.72 -7.86
N GLU A 490 -11.93 20.55 -8.48
CA GLU A 490 -12.72 20.18 -9.65
C GLU A 490 -14.17 19.83 -9.30
N PHE A 491 -14.48 19.63 -8.00
CA PHE A 491 -15.72 19.04 -7.55
C PHE A 491 -16.49 20.00 -6.65
N THR A 492 -17.57 20.57 -7.18
CA THR A 492 -18.44 21.46 -6.41
C THR A 492 -19.36 20.71 -5.45
N ASN A 493 -19.57 19.42 -5.66
CA ASN A 493 -20.46 18.55 -4.89
C ASN A 493 -19.72 17.51 -4.05
N TRP A 494 -18.39 17.59 -3.94
CA TRP A 494 -17.62 16.71 -3.06
C TRP A 494 -18.03 16.95 -1.61
N SER A 495 -18.37 15.87 -0.91
CA SER A 495 -18.85 15.97 0.47
C SER A 495 -18.42 14.76 1.31
N ARG A 496 -18.32 14.98 2.62
CA ARG A 496 -18.07 13.95 3.62
C ARG A 496 -18.86 14.26 4.89
N ASN A 497 -18.89 13.33 5.83
CA ASN A 497 -19.31 13.62 7.21
C ASN A 497 -18.44 12.82 8.20
N LYS A 498 -18.79 12.87 9.48
CA LYS A 498 -18.02 12.21 10.54
C LYS A 498 -17.91 10.69 10.33
N GLU A 499 -19.00 10.03 9.94
CA GLU A 499 -19.07 8.57 9.78
C GLU A 499 -18.77 8.09 8.34
N LEU A 500 -18.77 8.99 7.36
CA LEU A 500 -18.39 8.76 5.97
C LEU A 500 -17.21 9.67 5.62
N PRO A 501 -15.96 9.21 5.85
CA PRO A 501 -14.76 10.05 5.79
C PRO A 501 -14.49 10.66 4.41
N ILE A 502 -14.92 9.98 3.35
CA ILE A 502 -14.68 10.36 1.96
C ILE A 502 -15.99 10.36 1.17
N ASP A 503 -15.98 11.03 0.01
CA ASP A 503 -17.14 11.12 -0.85
C ASP A 503 -17.49 9.74 -1.45
N PRO A 504 -18.76 9.30 -1.40
CA PRO A 504 -19.16 7.96 -1.87
C PRO A 504 -19.07 7.77 -3.39
N VAL A 505 -18.82 8.83 -4.15
CA VAL A 505 -18.60 8.78 -5.61
C VAL A 505 -17.16 9.12 -5.95
N LEU A 506 -16.62 10.17 -5.33
CA LEU A 506 -15.34 10.77 -5.73
C LEU A 506 -14.17 10.39 -4.79
N GLY A 507 -14.42 9.59 -3.76
CA GLY A 507 -13.42 9.18 -2.78
C GLY A 507 -12.79 10.39 -2.08
N ALA A 508 -11.49 10.35 -1.82
CA ALA A 508 -10.74 11.50 -1.31
C ALA A 508 -10.56 12.62 -2.36
N GLY A 509 -10.94 12.40 -3.62
CA GLY A 509 -10.83 13.37 -4.71
C GLY A 509 -9.95 12.88 -5.86
N LYS A 510 -9.63 13.80 -6.79
CA LYS A 510 -8.79 13.52 -7.96
C LYS A 510 -7.34 13.43 -7.54
N ILE A 511 -6.64 12.37 -7.88
CA ILE A 511 -5.22 12.25 -7.61
C ILE A 511 -4.44 13.47 -8.14
N ASN A 512 -3.49 13.97 -7.32
CA ASN A 512 -2.59 15.05 -7.70
C ASN A 512 -1.17 14.75 -7.18
N VAL A 513 -0.29 14.32 -8.08
CA VAL A 513 1.09 13.92 -7.77
C VAL A 513 1.95 15.08 -7.28
N GLN A 514 1.66 16.33 -7.68
CA GLN A 514 2.40 17.49 -7.18
C GLN A 514 2.13 17.68 -5.69
N ASN A 515 0.86 17.67 -5.30
CA ASN A 515 0.48 17.79 -3.89
C ASN A 515 1.06 16.62 -3.07
N SER A 516 0.92 15.38 -3.55
CA SER A 516 1.51 14.22 -2.86
C SER A 516 3.04 14.31 -2.78
N TYR A 517 3.70 14.84 -3.80
CA TYR A 517 5.14 15.09 -3.80
C TYR A 517 5.53 16.11 -2.72
N HIS A 518 4.83 17.23 -2.61
CA HIS A 518 5.10 18.24 -1.56
C HIS A 518 4.93 17.68 -0.15
N ILE A 519 3.91 16.83 0.06
CA ILE A 519 3.77 16.13 1.34
C ILE A 519 4.97 15.19 1.56
N LEU A 520 5.30 14.35 0.58
CA LEU A 520 6.40 13.39 0.66
C LEU A 520 7.73 14.07 1.03
N ILE A 521 8.12 15.13 0.31
CA ILE A 521 9.41 15.80 0.51
C ILE A 521 9.44 16.73 1.74
N ALA A 522 8.31 16.94 2.42
CA ALA A 522 8.30 17.59 3.73
C ALA A 522 8.95 16.71 4.81
N GLY A 523 9.10 15.41 4.52
CA GLY A 523 9.74 14.42 5.37
C GLY A 523 8.82 13.87 6.46
N GLU A 524 9.25 12.74 7.02
CA GLU A 524 8.57 12.08 8.15
C GLU A 524 8.53 12.98 9.39
N GLN A 525 7.39 12.97 10.08
CA GLN A 525 7.11 13.84 11.22
C GLN A 525 6.82 13.00 12.47
N GLU A 526 7.44 13.38 13.57
CA GLU A 526 7.28 12.67 14.84
C GLU A 526 6.16 13.28 15.70
N PRO A 527 5.36 12.45 16.39
CA PRO A 527 4.42 12.93 17.39
C PRO A 527 5.07 13.85 18.44
N GLY A 528 4.31 14.85 18.90
CA GLY A 528 4.77 15.80 19.93
C GLY A 528 5.71 16.91 19.44
N ASN A 529 6.30 16.78 18.25
CA ASN A 529 7.06 17.87 17.61
C ASN A 529 6.14 18.80 16.82
N PHE A 530 6.59 20.04 16.64
CA PHE A 530 5.91 20.98 15.74
C PHE A 530 6.26 20.63 14.29
N SER A 531 5.21 20.42 13.51
CA SER A 531 5.28 20.36 12.06
C SER A 531 4.70 21.61 11.42
N ASN A 532 4.96 21.74 10.12
CA ASN A 532 4.51 22.84 9.29
C ASN A 532 3.26 22.43 8.50
N ASN A 533 3.00 23.15 7.42
CA ASN A 533 1.88 22.96 6.51
C ASN A 533 1.78 21.56 5.87
N TYR A 534 2.90 20.86 5.72
CA TYR A 534 2.98 19.55 5.07
C TYR A 534 3.70 18.58 5.98
N GLY A 535 3.31 17.30 5.92
CA GLY A 535 3.99 16.25 6.65
C GLY A 535 3.28 14.91 6.53
N TRP A 536 3.99 13.86 6.91
CA TRP A 536 3.47 12.50 6.98
C TRP A 536 4.18 11.73 8.09
N ASP A 537 3.62 10.60 8.51
CA ASP A 537 4.22 9.72 9.52
C ASP A 537 3.88 8.26 9.26
N SER A 538 4.84 7.36 9.52
CA SER A 538 4.65 5.92 9.69
C SER A 538 4.51 5.60 11.18
N GLY A 539 3.40 6.03 11.78
CA GLY A 539 3.19 5.93 13.22
C GLY A 539 2.70 4.56 13.69
N SER A 540 2.78 4.35 15.00
CA SER A 540 2.22 3.19 15.69
C SER A 540 1.53 3.58 17.00
N ILE A 541 0.55 2.80 17.41
CA ILE A 541 -0.03 2.82 18.76
C ILE A 541 0.09 1.40 19.32
N ASP A 542 0.72 1.23 20.48
CA ASP A 542 1.05 -0.09 21.04
C ASP A 542 -0.13 -0.79 21.74
N GLU A 543 -1.16 -0.03 22.11
CA GLU A 543 -2.39 -0.49 22.76
C GLU A 543 -3.54 0.51 22.53
N SER A 544 -4.68 0.33 23.17
CA SER A 544 -5.75 1.35 23.12
C SER A 544 -5.24 2.70 23.61
N GLY A 545 -5.30 3.73 22.76
CA GLY A 545 -4.64 4.98 23.06
C GLY A 545 -4.80 6.06 22.01
N LYS A 546 -4.03 7.12 22.18
CA LYS A 546 -3.98 8.25 21.26
C LYS A 546 -2.60 8.88 21.20
N VAL A 547 -2.33 9.46 20.04
CA VAL A 547 -1.09 10.13 19.68
C VAL A 547 -1.44 11.47 19.03
N SER A 548 -0.59 12.47 19.23
CA SER A 548 -0.90 13.85 18.83
C SER A 548 0.26 14.52 18.10
N TYR A 549 -0.06 15.19 17.00
CA TYR A 549 0.86 15.96 16.17
C TYR A 549 0.54 17.43 16.29
N SER A 550 1.55 18.24 16.64
CA SER A 550 1.39 19.69 16.74
C SER A 550 1.67 20.31 15.38
N ILE A 551 0.72 21.06 14.83
CA ILE A 551 0.86 21.72 13.52
C ILE A 551 0.82 23.22 13.75
N LYS A 552 1.84 23.94 13.29
CA LYS A 552 1.89 25.40 13.35
C LYS A 552 1.73 25.98 11.96
N LEU A 553 0.59 26.63 11.72
CA LEU A 553 0.33 27.38 10.50
C LEU A 553 0.81 28.82 10.71
N GLU A 554 1.88 29.22 10.03
CA GLU A 554 2.43 30.59 10.13
C GLU A 554 1.60 31.61 9.34
N GLU A 555 0.91 31.14 8.30
CA GLU A 555 0.03 31.90 7.43
C GLU A 555 -1.38 31.30 7.43
N ASP A 556 -2.33 32.08 6.94
CA ASP A 556 -3.69 31.61 6.73
C ASP A 556 -3.71 30.55 5.62
N VAL A 557 -4.58 29.57 5.78
CA VAL A 557 -4.68 28.38 4.94
C VAL A 557 -6.06 28.36 4.30
N ASN A 558 -6.10 28.38 2.97
CA ASN A 558 -7.35 28.33 2.23
C ASN A 558 -7.96 26.91 2.23
N GLU A 559 -7.11 25.88 2.28
CA GLU A 559 -7.48 24.48 2.16
C GLU A 559 -6.51 23.59 2.95
N ALA A 560 -7.03 22.69 3.77
CA ALA A 560 -6.25 21.65 4.42
C ALA A 560 -6.89 20.27 4.23
N SER A 561 -6.06 19.25 4.05
CA SER A 561 -6.45 17.87 3.79
C SER A 561 -5.59 16.95 4.65
N PHE A 562 -6.23 16.03 5.38
CA PHE A 562 -5.57 15.08 6.29
C PHE A 562 -6.10 13.69 5.99
N SER A 563 -5.22 12.70 5.90
CA SER A 563 -5.59 11.31 5.64
C SER A 563 -4.84 10.38 6.58
N LEU A 564 -5.58 9.51 7.25
CA LEU A 564 -5.10 8.45 8.12
C LEU A 564 -5.53 7.11 7.52
N ASN A 565 -4.60 6.15 7.39
CA ASN A 565 -4.88 4.84 6.82
C ASN A 565 -4.18 3.75 7.64
N TRP A 566 -4.82 2.59 7.77
CA TRP A 566 -4.22 1.42 8.41
C TRP A 566 -4.68 0.15 7.70
N ASN A 567 -3.85 -0.90 7.75
CA ASN A 567 -4.18 -2.16 7.10
C ASN A 567 -4.91 -3.12 8.04
N ARG A 568 -5.83 -3.91 7.48
CA ARG A 568 -6.37 -5.10 8.13
C ARG A 568 -5.28 -6.16 8.23
N VAL A 569 -5.27 -6.88 9.35
CA VAL A 569 -4.36 -8.00 9.62
C VAL A 569 -5.13 -9.32 9.58
N ILE A 570 -4.72 -10.27 8.74
CA ILE A 570 -5.20 -11.65 8.79
C ILE A 570 -4.25 -12.46 9.68
N ARG A 571 -4.75 -12.98 10.81
CA ARG A 571 -3.94 -13.67 11.82
C ARG A 571 -3.91 -15.18 11.62
N SER A 572 -5.04 -15.77 11.24
CA SER A 572 -5.16 -17.19 10.96
C SER A 572 -6.18 -17.45 9.85
N ALA A 573 -6.00 -18.56 9.14
CA ALA A 573 -6.92 -19.05 8.13
C ALA A 573 -6.52 -20.48 7.73
N GLU A 574 -7.48 -21.28 7.23
CA GLU A 574 -7.21 -22.68 6.88
C GLU A 574 -6.06 -22.83 5.87
N TRP A 575 -5.90 -21.86 4.96
CA TRP A 575 -4.84 -21.82 3.96
C TRP A 575 -3.53 -21.17 4.42
N LEU A 576 -3.50 -20.61 5.63
CA LEU A 576 -2.33 -19.98 6.22
C LEU A 576 -1.66 -20.92 7.23
N ASP A 577 -2.43 -21.40 8.20
CA ASP A 577 -1.95 -22.16 9.36
C ASP A 577 -2.85 -23.37 9.71
N GLY A 578 -3.84 -23.67 8.88
CA GLY A 578 -4.80 -24.75 9.12
C GLY A 578 -5.86 -24.44 10.19
N ASN A 579 -5.87 -23.24 10.76
CA ASN A 579 -6.82 -22.83 11.79
C ASN A 579 -8.02 -22.05 11.21
N PRO A 580 -9.13 -21.92 11.95
CA PRO A 580 -10.25 -21.07 11.52
C PRO A 580 -9.81 -19.63 11.23
N TYR A 581 -10.50 -19.00 10.27
CA TYR A 581 -10.25 -17.61 9.88
C TYR A 581 -10.41 -16.65 11.08
N ASN A 582 -9.42 -15.79 11.28
CA ASN A 582 -9.40 -14.75 12.30
C ASN A 582 -8.62 -13.52 11.79
N GLU A 583 -9.22 -12.35 11.90
CA GLU A 583 -8.64 -11.07 11.51
C GLU A 583 -8.57 -10.09 12.68
N SER A 584 -7.85 -9.00 12.46
CA SER A 584 -7.84 -7.82 13.30
C SER A 584 -7.89 -6.58 12.42
N ILE A 585 -8.82 -5.69 12.73
CA ILE A 585 -8.91 -4.34 12.16
C ILE A 585 -9.17 -3.39 13.31
N ALA A 586 -8.33 -2.36 13.44
CA ALA A 586 -8.50 -1.35 14.47
C ALA A 586 -9.67 -0.41 14.11
N ASP A 587 -10.37 0.09 15.14
CA ASP A 587 -11.27 1.23 15.07
C ASP A 587 -10.45 2.48 15.39
N MET A 588 -10.02 3.20 14.36
CA MET A 588 -9.24 4.42 14.51
C MET A 588 -10.09 5.66 14.26
N LYS A 589 -9.64 6.79 14.79
CA LYS A 589 -10.32 8.08 14.68
C LYS A 589 -9.32 9.21 14.48
N LEU A 590 -9.70 10.21 13.69
CA LEU A 590 -8.90 11.40 13.40
C LEU A 590 -9.64 12.67 13.83
N GLU A 591 -8.98 13.53 14.61
CA GLU A 591 -9.54 14.78 15.12
C GLU A 591 -8.57 15.95 14.94
N LEU A 592 -9.07 17.09 14.48
CA LEU A 592 -8.31 18.33 14.41
C LEU A 592 -8.83 19.34 15.43
N TYR A 593 -7.95 19.77 16.33
CA TYR A 593 -8.22 20.82 17.31
C TYR A 593 -7.45 22.09 16.99
N ARG A 594 -8.06 23.25 17.20
CA ARG A 594 -7.36 24.53 17.31
C ARG A 594 -7.00 24.81 18.77
N LYS A 595 -5.76 25.21 19.00
CA LYS A 595 -5.29 25.63 20.32
C LYS A 595 -5.44 27.15 20.47
N LYS A 596 -6.21 27.59 21.47
CA LYS A 596 -6.47 29.01 21.75
C LYS A 596 -6.54 29.26 23.25
N ASP A 597 -5.69 30.15 23.78
CA ASP A 597 -5.71 30.59 25.19
C ASP A 597 -5.77 29.41 26.21
N ASN A 598 -4.94 28.38 26.01
CA ASN A 598 -4.91 27.11 26.76
C ASN A 598 -6.15 26.20 26.62
N SER A 599 -7.08 26.51 25.73
CA SER A 599 -8.19 25.63 25.35
C SER A 599 -7.93 24.92 24.02
N LEU A 600 -8.48 23.72 23.88
CA LEU A 600 -8.55 22.99 22.62
C LEU A 600 -9.99 23.04 22.11
N ILE A 601 -10.16 23.58 20.90
CA ILE A 601 -11.46 23.69 20.22
C ILE A 601 -11.47 22.67 19.10
N LEU A 602 -12.35 21.67 19.17
CA LEU A 602 -12.52 20.70 18.08
C LEU A 602 -13.05 21.44 16.84
N TYR A 603 -12.30 21.39 15.75
CA TYR A 603 -12.73 21.94 14.47
C TYR A 603 -13.45 20.87 13.66
N ASP A 604 -12.90 19.66 13.61
CA ASP A 604 -13.47 18.60 12.80
C ASP A 604 -13.01 17.21 13.27
N SER A 605 -13.79 16.19 12.93
CA SER A 605 -13.48 14.78 13.24
C SER A 605 -13.98 13.82 12.16
N SER A 606 -13.30 12.68 12.06
CA SER A 606 -13.65 11.55 11.20
C SER A 606 -13.49 10.27 12.04
N ASP A 607 -14.55 9.44 12.07
CA ASP A 607 -14.78 8.35 13.02
C ASP A 607 -15.73 7.30 12.41
N SER A 608 -15.32 6.72 11.27
CA SER A 608 -16.02 5.59 10.65
C SER A 608 -15.80 4.32 11.45
N LYS A 609 -16.89 3.58 11.69
CA LYS A 609 -16.83 2.28 12.37
C LYS A 609 -16.56 1.11 11.43
N LEU A 610 -16.42 1.38 10.13
CA LEU A 610 -16.34 0.35 9.09
C LEU A 610 -15.08 0.48 8.26
N ASP A 611 -14.68 1.71 7.94
CA ASP A 611 -13.57 1.99 7.06
C ASP A 611 -12.22 1.85 7.77
N ASN A 612 -11.19 1.48 7.03
CA ASN A 612 -9.79 1.48 7.50
C ASN A 612 -9.04 2.75 7.07
N LEU A 613 -9.78 3.86 6.99
CA LEU A 613 -9.28 5.18 6.67
C LEU A 613 -10.11 6.23 7.41
N GLU A 614 -9.46 7.34 7.72
CA GLU A 614 -10.10 8.57 8.17
C GLU A 614 -9.59 9.76 7.36
N HIS A 615 -10.47 10.69 7.02
CA HIS A 615 -10.12 11.81 6.15
C HIS A 615 -10.80 13.10 6.61
N LEU A 616 -9.99 14.16 6.75
CA LEU A 616 -10.47 15.51 7.03
C LEU A 616 -10.19 16.42 5.84
N TYR A 617 -11.11 17.32 5.57
CA TYR A 617 -10.95 18.34 4.55
C TYR A 617 -11.59 19.64 5.05
N LEU A 618 -10.76 20.64 5.30
CA LEU A 618 -11.16 21.92 5.87
C LEU A 618 -10.80 23.06 4.93
N ARG A 619 -11.58 24.14 4.97
CA ARG A 619 -11.34 25.34 4.17
C ARG A 619 -11.39 26.58 5.04
N GLY A 620 -10.44 27.48 4.83
CA GLY A 620 -10.33 28.73 5.58
C GLY A 620 -9.91 28.53 7.04
N LEU A 621 -8.72 27.96 7.25
CA LEU A 621 -8.08 27.89 8.56
C LEU A 621 -7.19 29.10 8.78
N ASP A 622 -7.43 29.86 9.85
CA ASP A 622 -6.53 30.95 10.23
C ASP A 622 -5.16 30.40 10.65
N ARG A 623 -4.12 31.22 10.51
CA ARG A 623 -2.82 30.95 11.15
C ARG A 623 -2.96 30.68 12.65
N GLY A 624 -2.11 29.80 13.18
CA GLY A 624 -2.09 29.43 14.59
C GLY A 624 -1.60 28.01 14.85
N GLU A 625 -1.76 27.59 16.10
CA GLU A 625 -1.40 26.24 16.55
C GLU A 625 -2.61 25.31 16.50
N TYR A 626 -2.40 24.14 15.92
CA TYR A 626 -3.37 23.06 15.78
C TYR A 626 -2.80 21.78 16.36
N LEU A 627 -3.69 20.90 16.81
CA LEU A 627 -3.36 19.59 17.31
C LEU A 627 -4.18 18.56 16.54
N LEU A 628 -3.49 17.72 15.76
CA LEU A 628 -4.08 16.59 15.07
C LEU A 628 -3.94 15.37 15.99
N ILE A 629 -5.05 14.74 16.35
CA ILE A 629 -5.09 13.59 17.25
C ILE A 629 -5.53 12.37 16.45
N VAL A 630 -4.72 11.31 16.55
CA VAL A 630 -5.04 9.97 16.07
C VAL A 630 -5.30 9.10 17.30
N SER A 631 -6.37 8.32 17.28
CA SER A 631 -6.65 7.35 18.34
C SER A 631 -7.00 5.99 17.76
N SER A 632 -6.76 4.94 18.54
CA SER A 632 -7.14 3.56 18.22
C SER A 632 -7.65 2.83 19.46
N ASP A 633 -8.55 1.88 19.25
CA ASP A 633 -9.02 0.93 20.26
C ASP A 633 -8.01 -0.20 20.56
N THR A 634 -7.00 -0.40 19.71
CA THR A 634 -6.06 -1.52 19.82
C THR A 634 -4.67 -1.15 19.28
N ALA A 635 -3.73 -2.10 19.40
CA ALA A 635 -2.41 -1.95 18.82
C ALA A 635 -2.47 -1.94 17.29
N ILE A 636 -1.88 -0.93 16.64
CA ILE A 636 -1.92 -0.78 15.18
C ILE A 636 -0.80 0.13 14.65
N ASN A 637 -0.31 -0.18 13.45
CA ASN A 637 0.52 0.72 12.65
C ASN A 637 -0.37 1.48 11.67
N TYR A 638 -0.04 2.74 11.40
CA TYR A 638 -0.81 3.57 10.50
C TYR A 638 0.09 4.47 9.65
N GLY A 639 -0.45 4.90 8.52
CA GLY A 639 0.09 5.99 7.72
C GLY A 639 -0.75 7.23 7.93
N LEU A 640 -0.10 8.34 8.23
CA LEU A 640 -0.73 9.66 8.36
C LEU A 640 -0.09 10.60 7.34
N ALA A 641 -0.89 11.45 6.71
CA ALA A 641 -0.40 12.49 5.81
C ALA A 641 -1.28 13.73 5.86
N TRP A 642 -0.69 14.91 5.70
CA TRP A 642 -1.44 16.16 5.62
C TRP A 642 -0.79 17.18 4.68
N ARG A 643 -1.66 18.02 4.13
CA ARG A 643 -1.29 19.28 3.47
C ARG A 643 -2.18 20.41 3.97
N ALA A 644 -1.63 21.61 4.02
CA ALA A 644 -2.31 22.84 4.35
C ALA A 644 -1.80 23.93 3.41
N GLU A 645 -2.59 24.25 2.39
CA GLU A 645 -2.24 25.20 1.34
C GLU A 645 -2.44 26.63 1.83
N ASN A 646 -1.36 27.43 1.84
CA ASN A 646 -1.46 28.84 2.18
C ASN A 646 -2.42 29.55 1.22
N GLY A 647 -3.20 30.46 1.78
CA GLY A 647 -4.08 31.29 0.99
C GLY A 647 -5.00 32.12 1.86
N PRO A 648 -5.68 33.11 1.26
CA PRO A 648 -6.54 33.99 2.01
C PRO A 648 -7.74 33.22 2.57
N VAL A 649 -8.14 33.58 3.78
CA VAL A 649 -9.38 33.11 4.44
C VAL A 649 -10.55 34.05 4.12
N PRO A 650 -11.80 33.59 4.28
CA PRO A 650 -12.97 34.48 4.17
C PRO A 650 -12.81 35.74 5.02
N ASP A 651 -12.99 36.89 4.39
CA ASP A 651 -12.78 38.20 5.00
C ASP A 651 -13.98 39.14 4.76
N ILE A 652 -14.06 40.18 5.58
CA ILE A 652 -15.11 41.18 5.55
C ILE A 652 -14.55 42.60 5.64
N ASP A 653 -14.77 43.37 4.58
CA ASP A 653 -14.56 44.81 4.55
C ASP A 653 -15.88 45.56 4.79
N LEU A 654 -15.80 46.67 5.52
CA LEU A 654 -16.93 47.53 5.84
C LEU A 654 -16.69 48.94 5.32
N PHE A 655 -17.60 49.40 4.46
CA PHE A 655 -17.66 50.78 4.01
C PHE A 655 -18.93 51.43 4.53
N SER A 656 -18.84 52.70 4.94
CA SER A 656 -19.98 53.44 5.46
C SER A 656 -20.18 54.73 4.71
N ASN A 657 -21.42 55.04 4.34
CA ASN A 657 -21.85 56.38 3.97
C ASN A 657 -22.86 56.91 5.02
N ASP A 658 -23.49 58.07 4.76
CA ASP A 658 -24.35 58.72 5.74
C ASP A 658 -25.63 57.94 6.09
N GLU A 659 -26.02 56.96 5.28
CA GLU A 659 -27.30 56.24 5.36
C GLU A 659 -27.15 54.71 5.39
N VAL A 660 -26.05 54.16 4.88
CA VAL A 660 -25.88 52.72 4.63
C VAL A 660 -24.48 52.25 5.07
N LEU A 661 -24.44 51.04 5.63
CA LEU A 661 -23.25 50.22 5.81
C LEU A 661 -23.20 49.17 4.70
N ASP A 662 -22.16 49.21 3.88
CA ASP A 662 -21.90 48.24 2.82
C ASP A 662 -20.81 47.27 3.27
N PHE A 663 -21.16 45.99 3.31
CA PHE A 663 -20.27 44.89 3.63
C PHE A 663 -19.83 44.21 2.34
N TYR A 664 -18.52 44.08 2.18
CA TYR A 664 -17.89 43.36 1.08
C TYR A 664 -17.23 42.12 1.67
N PHE A 665 -17.71 40.97 1.26
CA PHE A 665 -17.13 39.68 1.63
C PHE A 665 -16.20 39.24 0.51
N SER A 666 -14.98 38.83 0.86
CA SER A 666 -13.99 38.31 -0.09
C SER A 666 -13.43 36.98 0.37
N ASN A 667 -12.87 36.21 -0.57
CA ASN A 667 -12.31 34.87 -0.32
C ASN A 667 -13.33 33.91 0.32
N LEU A 668 -14.62 34.12 0.04
CA LEU A 668 -15.67 33.21 0.43
C LEU A 668 -15.47 31.84 -0.19
N ILE A 669 -16.00 30.80 0.46
CA ILE A 669 -15.91 29.42 0.00
C ILE A 669 -17.24 29.06 -0.67
N PRO A 670 -17.31 28.92 -2.01
CA PRO A 670 -18.55 28.57 -2.68
C PRO A 670 -19.18 27.29 -2.10
N GLY A 671 -20.48 27.34 -1.86
CA GLY A 671 -21.27 26.28 -1.23
C GLY A 671 -21.31 26.32 0.30
N LYS A 672 -20.43 27.09 0.98
CA LYS A 672 -20.45 27.22 2.44
C LYS A 672 -21.45 28.25 2.93
N ALA A 673 -22.03 27.99 4.10
CA ALA A 673 -22.88 28.93 4.81
C ALA A 673 -22.05 29.92 5.64
N PHE A 674 -22.46 31.18 5.59
CA PHE A 674 -21.86 32.29 6.32
C PHE A 674 -22.95 33.07 7.07
N SER A 675 -22.57 33.66 8.19
CA SER A 675 -23.45 34.54 8.97
C SER A 675 -22.72 35.83 9.33
N LEU A 676 -23.22 36.97 8.84
CA LEU A 676 -22.82 38.28 9.33
C LEU A 676 -23.51 38.52 10.68
N GLU A 677 -22.72 38.73 11.72
CA GLU A 677 -23.20 38.94 13.07
C GLU A 677 -22.81 40.33 13.59
N LYS A 678 -23.69 40.88 14.45
CA LYS A 678 -23.54 42.20 15.06
C LYS A 678 -23.54 42.09 16.58
N SER A 679 -22.67 42.84 17.24
CA SER A 679 -22.61 42.93 18.70
C SER A 679 -22.45 44.37 19.17
N LYS A 680 -23.01 44.70 20.34
CA LYS A 680 -22.80 45.98 21.02
C LYS A 680 -21.65 45.95 22.04
N ASN A 681 -21.21 44.76 22.44
CA ASN A 681 -20.33 44.58 23.60
C ASN A 681 -19.29 43.44 23.46
N LEU A 682 -19.17 42.84 22.27
CA LEU A 682 -18.30 41.69 21.95
C LEU A 682 -18.66 40.37 22.66
N LYS A 683 -19.74 40.34 23.43
CA LYS A 683 -20.21 39.15 24.16
C LYS A 683 -21.48 38.57 23.54
N ASP A 684 -22.47 39.43 23.32
CA ASP A 684 -23.76 39.04 22.76
C ASP A 684 -23.76 39.33 21.26
N TRP A 685 -23.81 38.28 20.45
CA TRP A 685 -23.79 38.35 18.99
C TRP A 685 -25.15 37.93 18.43
N ALA A 686 -25.65 38.68 17.46
CA ALA A 686 -26.89 38.36 16.74
C ALA A 686 -26.62 38.33 15.24
N SER A 687 -27.10 37.28 14.55
CA SER A 687 -27.07 37.23 13.08
C SER A 687 -27.98 38.31 12.50
N ILE A 688 -27.44 39.08 11.56
CA ILE A 688 -28.18 40.10 10.80
C ILE A 688 -28.32 39.74 9.32
N HIS A 689 -27.47 38.83 8.82
CA HIS A 689 -27.57 38.29 7.47
C HIS A 689 -26.93 36.90 7.45
N SER A 690 -27.61 35.93 6.85
CA SER A 690 -27.07 34.58 6.64
C SER A 690 -27.24 34.22 5.18
N PHE A 691 -26.21 33.65 4.58
CA PHE A 691 -26.18 33.33 3.15
C PHE A 691 -25.29 32.12 2.88
N THR A 692 -25.56 31.43 1.78
CA THR A 692 -24.62 30.45 1.21
C THR A 692 -23.83 31.15 0.13
N ALA A 693 -22.49 31.13 0.24
CA ALA A 693 -21.64 31.74 -0.76
C ALA A 693 -21.82 31.03 -2.11
N VAL A 694 -22.11 31.79 -3.15
CA VAL A 694 -22.23 31.28 -4.54
C VAL A 694 -20.94 31.50 -5.31
N GLU A 695 -20.20 32.53 -4.91
CA GLU A 695 -18.96 33.01 -5.51
C GLU A 695 -18.02 33.47 -4.40
N ILE A 696 -16.75 33.71 -4.74
CA ILE A 696 -15.72 34.09 -3.76
C ILE A 696 -15.88 35.53 -3.23
N ASN A 697 -16.68 36.37 -3.88
CA ASN A 697 -16.91 37.76 -3.48
C ASN A 697 -18.42 38.06 -3.45
N GLN A 698 -18.95 38.56 -2.34
CA GLN A 698 -20.36 38.95 -2.24
C GLN A 698 -20.53 40.25 -1.48
N THR A 699 -21.70 40.88 -1.58
CA THR A 699 -21.98 42.14 -0.90
C THR A 699 -23.33 42.10 -0.17
N PHE A 700 -23.42 42.83 0.93
CA PHE A 700 -24.64 43.03 1.69
C PHE A 700 -24.69 44.46 2.25
N SER A 701 -25.88 45.07 2.33
CA SER A 701 -26.04 46.43 2.83
C SER A 701 -27.05 46.51 3.97
N GLU A 702 -26.73 47.27 5.03
CA GLU A 702 -27.60 47.54 6.18
C GLU A 702 -27.87 49.05 6.32
N LEU A 703 -29.12 49.47 6.56
CA LEU A 703 -29.46 50.87 6.83
C LEU A 703 -29.00 51.32 8.23
N ILE A 704 -28.47 52.53 8.34
CA ILE A 704 -28.01 53.11 9.62
C ILE A 704 -29.20 53.72 10.37
N GLU A 705 -29.83 52.95 11.25
CA GLU A 705 -31.00 53.43 12.03
C GLU A 705 -30.65 54.49 13.10
N THR A 706 -29.45 54.44 13.70
CA THR A 706 -29.03 55.41 14.74
C THR A 706 -27.52 55.69 14.75
N LYS A 707 -27.10 56.93 14.46
CA LYS A 707 -25.68 57.38 14.39
C LYS A 707 -24.91 57.38 15.73
N LYS A 708 -25.45 56.83 16.84
CA LYS A 708 -24.90 57.03 18.20
C LYS A 708 -24.37 55.78 18.92
N SER A 709 -24.59 54.55 18.44
CA SER A 709 -24.07 53.35 19.12
C SER A 709 -22.94 52.69 18.34
N LYS A 710 -21.76 52.54 18.97
CA LYS A 710 -20.70 51.69 18.44
C LYS A 710 -21.21 50.25 18.35
N SER A 711 -21.01 49.63 17.20
CA SER A 711 -21.32 48.21 16.96
C SER A 711 -20.07 47.53 16.43
N PHE A 712 -19.95 46.24 16.72
CA PHE A 712 -18.94 45.36 16.20
C PHE A 712 -19.59 44.38 15.24
N TYR A 713 -18.88 44.02 14.18
CA TYR A 713 -19.34 43.08 13.17
C TYR A 713 -18.32 41.95 13.04
N ARG A 714 -18.79 40.74 12.75
CA ARG A 714 -17.94 39.62 12.38
C ARG A 714 -18.63 38.77 11.33
N LEU A 715 -17.85 38.17 10.45
CA LEU A 715 -18.28 37.09 9.61
C LEU A 715 -18.05 35.78 10.38
N ASN A 716 -19.09 34.98 10.55
CA ASN A 716 -19.04 33.69 11.23
C ASN A 716 -19.25 32.57 10.20
N TRP A 717 -18.39 31.55 10.23
CA TRP A 717 -18.47 30.37 9.36
C TRP A 717 -17.82 29.16 10.04
N ASP A 718 -18.15 27.98 9.53
CA ASP A 718 -17.52 26.73 9.94
C ASP A 718 -16.45 26.31 8.92
N PRO A 719 -15.17 26.13 9.33
CA PRO A 719 -14.13 25.63 8.44
C PRO A 719 -14.34 24.15 8.04
N ALA A 720 -15.06 23.34 8.83
CA ALA A 720 -15.35 21.92 8.54
C ALA A 720 -16.44 21.78 7.45
N ASN A 721 -16.18 20.97 6.41
CA ASN A 721 -17.07 20.86 5.24
C ASN A 721 -18.41 20.19 5.52
#